data_AF-A0A8J8Y4D6-F1
#
_entry.id   AF-A0A8J8Y4D6-F1
#
_cell.length_a   1.000
_cell.length_b   1.000
_cell.length_c   1.000
_cell.angle_alpha   90.00
_cell.angle_beta   90.00
_cell.angle_gamma   90.00
#
_symmetry.space_group_name_H-M   'P 1'
#
loop_
_entity.id
_entity.type
_entity.pdbx_description
1 polymer ?
#
loop_
_entity_poly.entity_id
_entity_poly.type
_entity_poly.pdbx_seq_one_letter_code
_entity_poly.pdbx_strand_id
1 'polypeptide(L)'
;MPKGRQKVPHLDAPLGLPTCLWLELAGLLLLVPWVMGLAGTGGPHGHGLGGPSWAVHLESLEGEGEEETLEQQADALARAAGLVNAGRIGELQGHYLFVQPAGHRLLLEMEAIRQQVEAVLAGHEAVRWHSEQRLLRRAKRSVHFNDPKYPQQWHLNNRRIPGRDINVTGVWERNVTGRGVTVVVVDDGVEHTIQDIAPNYSPEGSYDLNSNDPDPMPHPDVENGNHHGTRCAGEIAAVPNNSFCAVGVAYGSRIAGIRVLDGPLTDSMEAVAFNKHYQINDIYSCSWGPDDDGKTVDGPHQLGKAALQHGVIAGRQGFGSIFVVASGNGGQHNDNCNYDGYANSIYTVTIGAVDEEGHMPFYAEECASMLAVTFSGGDKMLRSIVTTDWDLQKGTGCTEGHTGTSAAAPLAAGMIALMLQVRPCLTWRDVQHIIVFTATQYEDHRAEWITNEAGFSHSHQHGFGLLNAWRLVNAAKIWTSVPYLASYVSPVLKENKAIPQSPHSLEVLWNVSRTDLEMSGLKTLEHVAVTVSITHPRRGSLELKLFCPSGMMSLIGTPRSMDSDPNGFNDWTFSTVRCWGERARGTYRLVVRDVGDESFQVGILRQWQLTLYGSVWSPVDIRDRQRLLESAMSGKYLHDDFVLPCPPGLKIPEEDGYTITPNTLKTLVLVGCFTVFWTIYYMLEVYLSQRNVASNQTCRSGPCHWPHRSRKAKEEGTELESVPLCSSKDPDEVETESRGPPTTSDLLAPDLLEQGDWSLSQNKGALDCPPQHLDLLHGKKEQIC
;
A
#
# COMPACT_ATOMS: atom_id res chain seq x y z
N MET A 1 -20.00 -16.37 -57.65
CA MET A 1 -21.02 -15.61 -58.40
C MET A 1 -22.34 -15.63 -57.63
N PRO A 2 -23.14 -14.55 -57.71
CA PRO A 2 -23.76 -13.94 -56.52
C PRO A 2 -25.26 -13.60 -56.70
N LYS A 3 -25.91 -13.12 -55.62
CA LYS A 3 -26.93 -12.03 -55.61
C LYS A 3 -26.91 -11.44 -54.19
N GLY A 4 -26.91 -10.14 -53.90
CA GLY A 4 -26.96 -8.92 -54.69
C GLY A 4 -27.39 -7.73 -53.81
N ARG A 5 -26.47 -6.77 -53.63
CA ARG A 5 -26.62 -5.29 -53.48
C ARG A 5 -27.83 -4.67 -52.74
N GLN A 6 -27.51 -3.73 -51.83
CA GLN A 6 -27.66 -2.29 -52.11
C GLN A 6 -26.72 -1.41 -51.26
N LYS A 7 -26.31 -0.27 -51.84
CA LYS A 7 -25.27 0.67 -51.38
C LYS A 7 -25.83 2.10 -51.51
N VAL A 8 -25.43 2.99 -50.57
CA VAL A 8 -25.01 4.42 -50.75
C VAL A 8 -26.15 5.47 -50.83
N PRO A 9 -25.98 6.75 -50.35
CA PRO A 9 -24.72 7.51 -50.23
C PRO A 9 -24.40 8.31 -48.95
N HIS A 10 -23.10 8.63 -48.88
CA HIS A 10 -22.43 9.74 -48.18
C HIS A 10 -22.77 11.12 -48.78
N LEU A 11 -22.68 12.18 -47.98
CA LEU A 11 -22.32 13.53 -48.45
C LEU A 11 -21.37 14.21 -47.43
N ASP A 12 -20.34 14.88 -47.95
CA ASP A 12 -19.26 15.58 -47.26
C ASP A 12 -19.53 17.08 -47.01
N ALA A 13 -19.09 17.58 -45.84
CA ALA A 13 -18.43 18.89 -45.53
C ALA A 13 -19.16 20.26 -45.75
N PRO A 14 -18.68 21.45 -45.27
CA PRO A 14 -17.87 21.85 -44.09
C PRO A 14 -18.36 23.15 -43.33
N LEU A 15 -17.69 23.48 -42.21
CA LEU A 15 -17.38 24.79 -41.56
C LEU A 15 -18.34 26.02 -41.62
N GLY A 16 -18.66 26.58 -40.44
CA GLY A 16 -19.08 27.99 -40.27
C GLY A 16 -19.70 28.37 -38.91
N LEU A 17 -18.90 29.01 -38.03
CA LEU A 17 -19.36 29.95 -36.96
C LEU A 17 -19.55 31.36 -37.58
N PRO A 18 -20.21 32.39 -36.97
CA PRO A 18 -20.66 32.54 -35.58
C PRO A 18 -22.05 33.24 -35.38
N THR A 19 -22.35 33.56 -34.11
CA THR A 19 -23.20 34.66 -33.57
C THR A 19 -24.73 34.52 -33.42
N CYS A 20 -25.13 34.74 -32.16
CA CYS A 20 -26.24 35.57 -31.67
C CYS A 20 -27.68 35.04 -31.75
N LEU A 21 -28.16 34.61 -30.58
CA LEU A 21 -29.42 34.90 -29.87
C LEU A 21 -29.50 33.72 -28.87
N TRP A 22 -29.19 33.89 -27.60
CA TRP A 22 -30.15 34.21 -26.54
C TRP A 22 -29.39 34.79 -25.34
N LEU A 23 -29.50 36.11 -25.17
CA LEU A 23 -29.06 36.84 -23.98
C LEU A 23 -30.00 38.04 -23.87
N GLU A 24 -31.19 37.81 -23.31
CA GLU A 24 -32.08 38.83 -22.73
C GLU A 24 -33.06 38.10 -21.82
N LEU A 25 -32.64 37.95 -20.56
CA LEU A 25 -33.45 38.05 -19.33
C LEU A 25 -32.54 37.73 -18.13
N ALA A 26 -31.42 38.45 -18.06
CA ALA A 26 -30.58 38.57 -16.87
C ALA A 26 -30.56 40.05 -16.53
N GLY A 27 -31.53 40.51 -15.74
CA GLY A 27 -31.66 41.94 -15.45
C GLY A 27 -32.94 42.34 -14.75
N LEU A 28 -33.32 41.64 -13.67
CA LEU A 28 -34.21 42.14 -12.62
C LEU A 28 -34.28 41.09 -11.51
N LEU A 29 -33.49 41.28 -10.46
CA LEU A 29 -33.72 40.88 -9.05
C LEU A 29 -32.40 40.97 -8.27
N LEU A 30 -31.82 42.17 -8.27
CA LEU A 30 -31.02 42.64 -7.14
C LEU A 30 -31.86 43.75 -6.49
N LEU A 31 -31.99 43.68 -5.16
CA LEU A 31 -32.77 44.54 -4.25
C LEU A 31 -34.19 44.02 -3.94
N VAL A 32 -34.31 43.13 -2.94
CA VAL A 32 -34.87 43.40 -1.59
C VAL A 32 -34.60 42.17 -0.70
N PRO A 33 -33.76 42.28 0.35
CA PRO A 33 -33.64 41.29 1.41
C PRO A 33 -34.63 41.57 2.54
N TRP A 34 -35.00 40.51 3.28
CA TRP A 34 -35.90 40.46 4.44
C TRP A 34 -37.40 40.42 4.14
N VAL A 35 -37.95 39.21 4.19
CA VAL A 35 -39.11 38.75 5.00
C VAL A 35 -39.44 37.34 4.48
N MET A 36 -39.69 36.40 5.40
CA MET A 36 -39.85 34.95 5.21
C MET A 36 -38.54 34.14 5.16
N GLY A 37 -38.04 33.80 6.36
CA GLY A 37 -37.03 32.76 6.53
C GLY A 37 -37.59 31.40 6.14
N LEU A 38 -37.08 30.84 5.05
CA LEU A 38 -37.16 29.42 4.76
C LEU A 38 -35.92 28.76 5.34
N ALA A 39 -36.11 28.13 6.50
CA ALA A 39 -35.16 27.19 7.08
C ALA A 39 -34.98 26.01 6.11
N GLY A 40 -33.72 25.63 5.89
CA GLY A 40 -33.34 24.57 4.99
C GLY A 40 -33.98 23.23 5.32
N THR A 41 -34.29 22.47 4.28
CA THR A 41 -34.65 21.06 4.34
C THR A 41 -33.42 20.27 4.77
N GLY A 42 -33.22 20.15 6.08
CA GLY A 42 -32.36 19.14 6.67
C GLY A 42 -32.93 17.75 6.38
N GLY A 43 -32.06 16.83 5.96
CA GLY A 43 -32.35 15.40 6.06
C GLY A 43 -32.68 15.04 7.51
N PRO A 44 -33.39 13.92 7.77
CA PRO A 44 -33.91 13.62 9.09
C PRO A 44 -32.76 13.38 10.05
N HIS A 45 -32.42 14.41 10.84
CA HIS A 45 -31.77 14.24 12.11
C HIS A 45 -32.58 13.24 12.90
N GLY A 46 -31.92 12.19 13.39
CA GLY A 46 -32.47 11.18 14.28
C GLY A 46 -32.87 11.76 15.64
N HIS A 47 -33.91 12.57 15.65
CA HIS A 47 -34.81 12.69 16.79
C HIS A 47 -35.88 11.63 16.59
N GLY A 48 -35.91 10.64 17.48
CA GLY A 48 -36.88 9.55 17.41
C GLY A 48 -38.31 10.09 17.29
N LEU A 49 -39.07 9.54 16.35
CA LEU A 49 -40.54 9.49 16.42
C LEU A 49 -40.90 8.71 17.70
N GLY A 50 -40.83 9.37 18.85
CA GLY A 50 -40.95 8.76 20.17
C GLY A 50 -42.39 8.53 20.64
N GLY A 51 -43.37 8.64 19.74
CA GLY A 51 -44.79 8.47 20.04
C GLY A 51 -45.42 7.34 19.21
N PRO A 52 -46.55 6.77 19.67
CA PRO A 52 -47.30 5.77 18.92
C PRO A 52 -47.88 6.39 17.65
N SER A 53 -48.12 5.55 16.64
CA SER A 53 -48.72 5.96 15.38
C SER A 53 -49.73 4.92 14.90
N TRP A 54 -50.67 5.32 14.05
CA TRP A 54 -51.75 4.47 13.54
C TRP A 54 -51.84 4.62 12.03
N ALA A 55 -51.95 3.49 11.32
CA ALA A 55 -52.38 3.50 9.94
C ALA A 55 -53.91 3.43 9.91
N VAL A 56 -54.55 4.28 9.10
CA VAL A 56 -56.01 4.40 9.03
C VAL A 56 -56.43 4.36 7.57
N HIS A 57 -57.40 3.52 7.23
CA HIS A 57 -58.02 3.45 5.92
C HIS A 57 -59.42 4.08 5.96
N LEU A 58 -59.60 5.10 5.13
CA LEU A 58 -60.84 5.86 4.98
C LEU A 58 -61.50 5.53 3.64
N GLU A 59 -62.82 5.37 3.66
CA GLU A 59 -63.64 5.25 2.46
C GLU A 59 -64.61 6.44 2.37
N SER A 60 -64.77 6.99 1.16
CA SER A 60 -65.69 8.11 0.94
C SER A 60 -67.12 7.66 1.22
N LEU A 61 -67.82 8.37 2.11
CA LEU A 61 -69.22 8.10 2.46
C LEU A 61 -70.22 8.52 1.35
N GLU A 62 -69.79 9.27 0.32
CA GLU A 62 -70.66 9.79 -0.75
C GLU A 62 -70.38 9.20 -2.15
N GLY A 63 -69.50 8.21 -2.28
CA GLY A 63 -69.10 7.65 -3.58
C GLY A 63 -68.10 8.56 -4.32
N GLU A 64 -67.12 7.94 -5.02
CA GLU A 64 -65.97 8.56 -5.72
C GLU A 64 -65.59 9.97 -5.23
N GLY A 65 -65.06 10.07 -4.01
CA GLY A 65 -64.50 11.31 -3.49
C GLY A 65 -63.14 11.60 -4.11
N GLU A 66 -62.93 12.82 -4.60
CA GLU A 66 -61.62 13.34 -5.02
C GLU A 66 -60.62 13.18 -3.87
N GLU A 67 -59.36 12.87 -4.16
CA GLU A 67 -58.35 12.55 -3.13
C GLU A 67 -58.16 13.68 -2.10
N GLU A 68 -58.38 14.92 -2.54
CA GLU A 68 -58.38 16.13 -1.71
C GLU A 68 -59.46 16.10 -0.61
N THR A 69 -60.63 15.51 -0.90
CA THR A 69 -61.72 15.34 0.08
C THR A 69 -61.37 14.31 1.16
N LEU A 70 -60.70 13.21 0.79
CA LEU A 70 -60.27 12.19 1.76
C LEU A 70 -59.15 12.69 2.66
N GLU A 71 -58.26 13.54 2.14
CA GLU A 71 -57.18 14.14 2.92
C GLU A 71 -57.72 15.13 3.96
N GLN A 72 -58.71 15.95 3.58
CA GLN A 72 -59.41 16.83 4.52
C GLN A 72 -60.15 16.04 5.63
N GLN A 73 -60.77 14.91 5.27
CA GLN A 73 -61.40 14.02 6.25
C GLN A 73 -60.36 13.36 7.16
N ALA A 74 -59.21 12.95 6.63
CA ALA A 74 -58.11 12.41 7.41
C ALA A 74 -57.56 13.44 8.42
N ASP A 75 -57.43 14.70 8.02
CA ASP A 75 -57.01 15.79 8.92
C ASP A 75 -58.03 16.07 10.03
N ALA A 76 -59.32 16.07 9.69
CA ALA A 76 -60.38 16.24 10.68
C ALA A 76 -60.40 15.07 11.68
N LEU A 77 -60.28 13.84 11.19
CA LEU A 77 -60.27 12.64 12.01
C LEU A 77 -59.02 12.53 12.90
N ALA A 78 -57.84 12.83 12.36
CA ALA A 78 -56.60 12.86 13.14
C ALA A 78 -56.72 13.85 14.30
N ARG A 79 -57.24 15.07 14.03
CA ARG A 79 -57.48 16.08 15.08
C ARG A 79 -58.49 15.62 16.13
N ALA A 80 -59.58 14.96 15.72
CA ALA A 80 -60.56 14.41 16.65
C ALA A 80 -59.97 13.31 17.56
N ALA A 81 -59.02 12.52 17.03
CA ALA A 81 -58.28 11.52 17.79
C ALA A 81 -57.14 12.10 18.64
N GLY A 82 -56.87 13.41 18.58
CA GLY A 82 -55.73 14.04 19.26
C GLY A 82 -54.38 13.75 18.61
N LEU A 83 -54.38 13.37 17.34
CA LEU A 83 -53.24 13.02 16.50
C LEU A 83 -53.01 14.06 15.40
N VAL A 84 -51.88 13.94 14.72
CA VAL A 84 -51.56 14.71 13.50
C VAL A 84 -51.55 13.75 12.32
N ASN A 85 -52.20 14.13 11.22
CA ASN A 85 -52.08 13.41 9.97
C ASN A 85 -50.68 13.66 9.38
N ALA A 86 -49.87 12.61 9.26
CA ALA A 86 -48.55 12.64 8.65
C ALA A 86 -48.60 12.46 7.12
N GLY A 87 -49.81 12.40 6.55
CA GLY A 87 -50.06 12.25 5.13
C GLY A 87 -50.36 10.82 4.71
N ARG A 88 -50.54 10.65 3.40
CA ARG A 88 -50.85 9.37 2.76
C ARG A 88 -49.71 8.37 2.93
N ILE A 89 -50.06 7.11 3.19
CA ILE A 89 -49.09 6.00 3.28
C ILE A 89 -48.68 5.58 1.86
N GLY A 90 -47.63 6.22 1.35
CA GLY A 90 -47.15 5.98 -0.01
C GLY A 90 -48.24 6.22 -1.05
N GLU A 91 -48.37 5.31 -2.01
CA GLU A 91 -49.38 5.37 -3.08
C GLU A 91 -50.68 4.61 -2.72
N LEU A 92 -50.95 4.34 -1.44
CA LEU A 92 -52.18 3.65 -1.03
C LEU A 92 -53.33 4.65 -0.90
N GLN A 93 -54.31 4.62 -1.80
CA GLN A 93 -55.43 5.57 -1.78
C GLN A 93 -56.29 5.35 -0.53
N GLY A 94 -56.72 6.45 0.11
CA GLY A 94 -57.51 6.40 1.35
C GLY A 94 -56.74 5.94 2.59
N HIS A 95 -55.44 5.64 2.51
CA HIS A 95 -54.64 5.18 3.65
C HIS A 95 -53.75 6.31 4.17
N TYR A 96 -53.92 6.67 5.44
CA TYR A 96 -53.22 7.78 6.09
C TYR A 96 -52.49 7.32 7.34
N LEU A 97 -51.37 7.98 7.65
CA LEU A 97 -50.60 7.73 8.87
C LEU A 97 -50.90 8.82 9.90
N PHE A 98 -51.47 8.46 11.04
CA PHE A 98 -51.69 9.39 12.14
C PHE A 98 -50.60 9.22 13.20
N VAL A 99 -49.97 10.32 13.59
CA VAL A 99 -48.83 10.32 14.52
C VAL A 99 -49.14 11.12 15.76
N GLN A 100 -48.70 10.63 16.92
CA GLN A 100 -48.74 11.39 18.15
C GLN A 100 -47.67 12.50 18.11
N PRO A 101 -48.01 13.77 18.40
CA PRO A 101 -47.02 14.84 18.51
C PRO A 101 -45.97 14.55 19.60
N ALA A 102 -44.71 14.92 19.35
CA ALA A 102 -43.63 14.71 20.29
C ALA A 102 -43.83 15.54 21.58
N GLY A 103 -43.93 14.85 22.72
CA GLY A 103 -43.99 15.45 24.05
C GLY A 103 -43.54 14.44 25.11
N HIS A 104 -42.92 14.92 26.20
CA HIS A 104 -42.52 14.06 27.31
C HIS A 104 -43.77 13.65 28.12
N ARG A 105 -44.38 12.51 27.76
CA ARG A 105 -45.53 11.93 28.48
C ARG A 105 -45.16 10.61 29.14
N LEU A 106 -45.71 10.36 30.33
CA LEU A 106 -45.44 9.16 31.14
C LEU A 106 -46.11 7.92 30.52
N LEU A 107 -45.57 6.72 30.75
CA LEU A 107 -46.12 5.44 30.26
C LEU A 107 -47.61 5.21 30.65
N LEU A 108 -48.04 5.72 31.80
CA LEU A 108 -49.44 5.64 32.27
C LEU A 108 -50.39 6.52 31.43
N GLU A 109 -49.89 7.61 30.84
CA GLU A 109 -50.68 8.46 29.94
C GLU A 109 -50.81 7.86 28.53
N MET A 110 -49.85 7.01 28.12
CA MET A 110 -49.87 6.37 26.80
C MET A 110 -51.03 5.39 26.62
N GLU A 111 -51.40 4.67 27.67
CA GLU A 111 -52.51 3.71 27.59
C GLU A 111 -53.87 4.42 27.46
N ALA A 112 -54.04 5.55 28.16
CA ALA A 112 -55.21 6.40 28.02
C ALA A 112 -55.31 6.99 26.60
N ILE A 113 -54.19 7.39 26.01
CA ILE A 113 -54.14 7.87 24.61
C ILE A 113 -54.54 6.76 23.65
N ARG A 114 -54.01 5.53 23.81
CA ARG A 114 -54.40 4.39 22.96
C ARG A 114 -55.90 4.12 23.03
N GLN A 115 -56.47 4.09 24.22
CA GLN A 115 -57.91 3.87 24.41
C GLN A 115 -58.77 4.96 23.77
N GLN A 116 -58.34 6.23 23.89
CA GLN A 116 -59.03 7.35 23.25
C GLN A 116 -58.97 7.27 21.72
N VAL A 117 -57.78 7.03 21.16
CA VAL A 117 -57.60 6.90 19.71
C VAL A 117 -58.42 5.73 19.17
N GLU A 118 -58.38 4.58 19.84
CA GLU A 118 -59.16 3.41 19.47
C GLU A 118 -60.67 3.70 19.48
N ALA A 119 -61.16 4.41 20.51
CA ALA A 119 -62.57 4.78 20.59
C ALA A 119 -63.01 5.73 19.46
N VAL A 120 -62.15 6.68 19.07
CA VAL A 120 -62.44 7.62 17.98
C VAL A 120 -62.39 6.94 16.61
N LEU A 121 -61.35 6.13 16.36
CA LEU A 121 -61.17 5.47 15.06
C LEU A 121 -62.18 4.34 14.84
N ALA A 122 -62.46 3.53 15.85
CA ALA A 122 -63.44 2.44 15.74
C ALA A 122 -64.90 2.94 15.66
N GLY A 123 -65.16 4.15 16.18
CA GLY A 123 -66.50 4.75 16.19
C GLY A 123 -66.83 5.59 14.96
N HIS A 124 -65.87 5.83 14.06
CA HIS A 124 -66.06 6.75 12.93
C HIS A 124 -66.51 6.02 11.66
N GLU A 125 -67.65 6.43 11.08
CA GLU A 125 -68.31 5.71 9.97
C GLU A 125 -67.45 5.59 8.70
N ALA A 126 -66.57 6.57 8.44
CA ALA A 126 -65.67 6.56 7.29
C ALA A 126 -64.43 5.65 7.50
N VAL A 127 -64.13 5.20 8.73
CA VAL A 127 -62.96 4.36 9.00
C VAL A 127 -63.32 2.91 8.73
N ARG A 128 -62.68 2.33 7.71
CA ARG A 128 -62.85 0.90 7.38
C ARG A 128 -61.90 0.01 8.15
N TRP A 129 -60.72 0.54 8.44
CA TRP A 129 -59.67 -0.20 9.10
C TRP A 129 -58.70 0.76 9.76
N HIS A 130 -58.20 0.39 10.94
CA HIS A 130 -57.08 1.06 11.57
C HIS A 130 -56.20 0.06 12.30
N SER A 131 -54.93 0.40 12.47
CA SER A 131 -53.98 -0.41 13.23
C SER A 131 -52.86 0.43 13.82
N GLU A 132 -52.63 0.28 15.12
CA GLU A 132 -51.45 0.83 15.79
C GLU A 132 -50.18 0.24 15.16
N GLN A 133 -49.30 1.11 14.67
CA GLN A 133 -48.04 0.74 14.05
C GLN A 133 -47.08 0.22 15.11
N ARG A 134 -46.63 -1.01 14.88
CA ARG A 134 -45.59 -1.64 15.69
C ARG A 134 -44.28 -1.59 14.93
N LEU A 135 -43.20 -1.31 15.66
CA LEU A 135 -41.86 -1.45 15.12
C LEU A 135 -41.64 -2.90 14.68
N LEU A 136 -41.61 -3.12 13.36
CA LEU A 136 -41.32 -4.42 12.80
C LEU A 136 -39.82 -4.68 12.92
N ARG A 137 -39.45 -5.69 13.73
CA ARG A 137 -38.08 -6.22 13.74
C ARG A 137 -37.89 -7.07 12.49
N ARG A 138 -37.14 -6.55 11.51
CA ARG A 138 -36.75 -7.28 10.30
C ARG A 138 -35.23 -7.43 10.31
N ALA A 139 -34.73 -8.66 10.21
CA ALA A 139 -33.32 -8.92 9.97
C ALA A 139 -33.09 -9.08 8.45
N LYS A 140 -31.99 -8.54 7.94
CA LYS A 140 -31.58 -8.74 6.55
C LYS A 140 -31.25 -10.22 6.33
N ARG A 141 -31.68 -10.82 5.21
CA ARG A 141 -31.27 -12.19 4.85
C ARG A 141 -29.77 -12.16 4.57
N SER A 142 -28.96 -12.63 5.51
CA SER A 142 -27.50 -12.69 5.36
C SER A 142 -27.09 -13.82 4.43
N VAL A 143 -25.93 -13.69 3.78
CA VAL A 143 -25.27 -14.82 3.10
C VAL A 143 -25.13 -15.98 4.07
N HIS A 144 -25.70 -17.13 3.71
CA HIS A 144 -25.67 -18.35 4.51
C HIS A 144 -24.77 -19.36 3.83
N PHE A 145 -23.90 -19.96 4.63
CA PHE A 145 -22.93 -20.96 4.24
C PHE A 145 -23.18 -22.22 5.07
N ASN A 146 -23.08 -23.39 4.45
CA ASN A 146 -23.25 -24.68 5.15
C ASN A 146 -21.97 -25.12 5.90
N ASP A 147 -20.90 -24.32 5.81
CA ASP A 147 -19.59 -24.61 6.39
C ASP A 147 -19.65 -24.53 7.92
N PRO A 148 -19.21 -25.59 8.63
CA PRO A 148 -19.49 -25.77 10.05
C PRO A 148 -18.80 -24.76 10.96
N LYS A 149 -17.69 -24.14 10.53
CA LYS A 149 -16.92 -23.14 11.28
C LYS A 149 -17.24 -21.69 10.89
N TYR A 150 -18.01 -21.45 9.83
CA TYR A 150 -18.43 -20.09 9.45
C TYR A 150 -19.15 -19.31 10.57
N PRO A 151 -20.02 -19.92 11.41
CA PRO A 151 -20.61 -19.21 12.55
C PRO A 151 -19.58 -18.69 13.59
N GLN A 152 -18.37 -19.27 13.62
CA GLN A 152 -17.25 -18.88 14.48
C GLN A 152 -16.34 -17.83 13.83
N GLN A 153 -16.41 -17.64 12.49
CA GLN A 153 -15.66 -16.61 11.73
C GLN A 153 -16.22 -15.20 11.98
N TRP A 154 -16.03 -14.74 13.20
CA TRP A 154 -16.51 -13.45 13.69
C TRP A 154 -15.91 -12.27 12.93
N HIS A 155 -14.68 -12.39 12.44
CA HIS A 155 -14.00 -11.40 11.63
C HIS A 155 -14.70 -11.15 10.28
N LEU A 156 -15.49 -12.11 9.76
CA LEU A 156 -16.28 -11.98 8.52
C LEU A 156 -17.71 -11.51 8.79
N ASN A 157 -18.33 -12.03 9.86
CA ASN A 157 -19.71 -11.75 10.22
C ASN A 157 -19.91 -11.87 11.74
N ASN A 158 -19.79 -10.75 12.45
CA ASN A 158 -19.84 -10.74 13.90
C ASN A 158 -21.28 -10.68 14.41
N ARG A 159 -21.87 -11.85 14.65
CA ARG A 159 -23.25 -11.94 15.19
C ARG A 159 -23.37 -11.51 16.65
N ARG A 160 -22.26 -11.50 17.40
CA ARG A 160 -22.25 -11.09 18.82
C ARG A 160 -22.20 -9.57 18.96
N ILE A 161 -21.33 -8.93 18.17
CA ILE A 161 -21.14 -7.47 18.17
C ILE A 161 -21.21 -6.99 16.71
N PRO A 162 -22.42 -6.71 16.18
CA PRO A 162 -22.59 -6.28 14.79
C PRO A 162 -21.73 -5.05 14.46
N GLY A 163 -21.05 -5.09 13.31
CA GLY A 163 -20.17 -4.01 12.85
C GLY A 163 -18.72 -4.13 13.32
N ARG A 164 -18.40 -5.09 14.20
CA ARG A 164 -17.01 -5.47 14.54
C ARG A 164 -16.56 -6.66 13.70
N ASP A 165 -16.57 -6.45 12.39
CA ASP A 165 -16.13 -7.37 11.35
C ASP A 165 -15.62 -6.56 10.14
N ILE A 166 -15.01 -7.22 9.17
CA ILE A 166 -14.47 -6.56 7.98
C ILE A 166 -15.56 -6.06 7.00
N ASN A 167 -16.84 -6.21 7.33
CA ASN A 167 -17.99 -5.77 6.54
C ASN A 167 -18.02 -6.36 5.10
N VAL A 168 -17.76 -7.66 4.98
CA VAL A 168 -17.66 -8.35 3.68
C VAL A 168 -18.99 -8.93 3.18
N THR A 169 -19.94 -9.23 4.08
CA THR A 169 -21.19 -9.92 3.69
C THR A 169 -21.99 -9.19 2.60
N GLY A 170 -22.05 -7.85 2.66
CA GLY A 170 -22.69 -7.04 1.63
C GLY A 170 -21.97 -7.06 0.28
N VAL A 171 -20.67 -7.32 0.27
CA VAL A 171 -19.87 -7.50 -0.96
C VAL A 171 -20.22 -8.83 -1.62
N TRP A 172 -20.28 -9.91 -0.83
CA TRP A 172 -20.66 -11.25 -1.31
C TRP A 172 -22.09 -11.33 -1.84
N GLU A 173 -23.06 -10.65 -1.20
CA GLU A 173 -24.44 -10.54 -1.69
C GLU A 173 -24.53 -10.03 -3.14
N ARG A 174 -23.50 -9.33 -3.61
CA ARG A 174 -23.41 -8.75 -4.96
C ARG A 174 -22.39 -9.46 -5.84
N ASN A 175 -22.10 -10.71 -5.50
CA ASN A 175 -21.32 -11.61 -6.34
C ASN A 175 -19.87 -11.15 -6.60
N VAL A 176 -19.35 -10.32 -5.69
CA VAL A 176 -17.92 -9.99 -5.60
C VAL A 176 -17.30 -10.90 -4.57
N THR A 177 -16.49 -11.84 -5.03
CA THR A 177 -15.98 -12.99 -4.27
C THR A 177 -14.49 -13.24 -4.53
N GLY A 178 -13.80 -12.39 -5.30
CA GLY A 178 -12.41 -12.53 -5.72
C GLY A 178 -12.19 -13.24 -7.07
N ARG A 179 -13.25 -13.55 -7.82
CA ARG A 179 -13.13 -14.28 -9.09
C ARG A 179 -12.23 -13.55 -10.09
N GLY A 180 -11.36 -14.32 -10.75
CA GLY A 180 -10.43 -13.82 -11.76
C GLY A 180 -9.15 -13.19 -11.17
N VAL A 181 -8.95 -13.29 -9.86
CA VAL A 181 -7.75 -12.83 -9.15
C VAL A 181 -7.02 -14.05 -8.57
N THR A 182 -5.70 -14.07 -8.68
CA THR A 182 -4.85 -15.09 -8.04
C THR A 182 -4.06 -14.47 -6.90
N VAL A 183 -4.21 -15.02 -5.70
CA VAL A 183 -3.39 -14.66 -4.54
C VAL A 183 -2.38 -15.78 -4.31
N VAL A 184 -1.11 -15.41 -4.08
CA VAL A 184 -0.05 -16.36 -3.72
C VAL A 184 0.36 -16.15 -2.27
N VAL A 185 0.41 -17.25 -1.52
CA VAL A 185 0.93 -17.29 -0.15
C VAL A 185 2.40 -17.67 -0.23
N VAL A 186 3.29 -16.76 0.15
CA VAL A 186 4.74 -16.98 0.16
C VAL A 186 5.15 -17.34 1.59
N ASP A 187 5.30 -18.63 1.88
CA ASP A 187 5.35 -19.13 3.26
C ASP A 187 6.04 -20.51 3.38
N ASP A 188 5.65 -21.33 4.36
CA ASP A 188 6.13 -22.68 4.64
C ASP A 188 5.50 -23.79 3.77
N GLY A 189 4.51 -23.44 2.96
CA GLY A 189 3.79 -24.33 2.06
C GLY A 189 2.28 -24.16 2.13
N VAL A 190 1.57 -24.73 1.16
CA VAL A 190 0.10 -24.73 1.12
C VAL A 190 -0.38 -26.15 0.84
N GLU A 191 -1.15 -26.72 1.77
CA GLU A 191 -1.79 -28.02 1.57
C GLU A 191 -2.87 -27.91 0.49
N HIS A 192 -2.45 -27.98 -0.76
CA HIS A 192 -3.32 -27.70 -1.89
C HIS A 192 -4.36 -28.79 -2.16
N THR A 193 -4.35 -29.89 -1.37
CA THR A 193 -5.29 -31.01 -1.48
C THR A 193 -6.43 -30.94 -0.46
N ILE A 194 -6.37 -30.04 0.53
CA ILE A 194 -7.46 -29.90 1.51
C ILE A 194 -8.74 -29.42 0.84
N GLN A 195 -9.89 -29.90 1.31
CA GLN A 195 -11.20 -29.67 0.68
C GLN A 195 -11.55 -28.18 0.49
N ASP A 196 -11.10 -27.33 1.42
CA ASP A 196 -11.30 -25.88 1.37
C ASP A 196 -10.37 -25.15 0.40
N ILE A 197 -9.31 -25.78 -0.10
CA ILE A 197 -8.33 -25.14 -1.00
C ILE A 197 -8.31 -25.78 -2.38
N ALA A 198 -8.44 -27.10 -2.48
CA ALA A 198 -8.24 -27.84 -3.71
C ALA A 198 -9.04 -27.32 -4.94
N PRO A 199 -10.32 -26.91 -4.81
CA PRO A 199 -11.05 -26.31 -5.93
C PRO A 199 -10.52 -24.95 -6.39
N ASN A 200 -9.90 -24.17 -5.49
CA ASN A 200 -9.36 -22.84 -5.77
C ASN A 200 -7.85 -22.86 -6.06
N TYR A 201 -7.17 -23.99 -5.89
CA TYR A 201 -5.73 -24.11 -6.05
C TYR A 201 -5.24 -23.72 -7.45
N SER A 202 -4.10 -23.03 -7.47
CA SER A 202 -3.44 -22.49 -8.65
C SER A 202 -2.05 -23.12 -8.86
N PRO A 203 -1.96 -24.26 -9.57
CA PRO A 203 -0.66 -24.89 -9.83
C PRO A 203 0.25 -24.02 -10.68
N GLU A 204 -0.29 -23.29 -11.67
CA GLU A 204 0.52 -22.42 -12.54
C GLU A 204 1.10 -21.18 -11.83
N GLY A 205 0.54 -20.81 -10.67
CA GLY A 205 1.08 -19.73 -9.82
C GLY A 205 1.97 -20.24 -8.69
N SER A 206 2.07 -21.56 -8.50
CA SER A 206 2.72 -22.19 -7.34
C SER A 206 4.11 -22.73 -7.64
N TYR A 207 4.95 -22.82 -6.61
CA TYR A 207 6.28 -23.43 -6.71
C TYR A 207 6.86 -23.73 -5.31
N ASP A 208 7.64 -24.80 -5.17
CA ASP A 208 8.48 -25.05 -3.99
C ASP A 208 9.92 -24.65 -4.30
N LEU A 209 10.41 -23.61 -3.61
CA LEU A 209 11.78 -23.14 -3.72
C LEU A 209 12.75 -23.88 -2.79
N ASN A 210 12.26 -24.49 -1.70
CA ASN A 210 13.08 -25.30 -0.80
C ASN A 210 13.48 -26.64 -1.47
N SER A 211 12.56 -27.27 -2.19
CA SER A 211 12.79 -28.54 -2.92
C SER A 211 13.08 -28.36 -4.41
N ASN A 212 12.84 -27.14 -4.94
CA ASN A 212 13.00 -26.76 -6.34
C ASN A 212 12.15 -27.61 -7.31
N ASP A 213 10.84 -27.68 -7.05
CA ASP A 213 9.86 -28.38 -7.86
C ASP A 213 8.50 -27.64 -7.82
N PRO A 214 7.50 -28.01 -8.64
CA PRO A 214 6.26 -27.22 -8.75
C PRO A 214 5.25 -27.48 -7.62
N ASP A 215 5.47 -28.42 -6.70
CA ASP A 215 4.50 -28.80 -5.66
C ASP A 215 4.77 -28.07 -4.34
N PRO A 216 3.93 -27.08 -3.94
CA PRO A 216 4.12 -26.31 -2.71
C PRO A 216 3.62 -27.03 -1.46
N MET A 217 3.39 -28.34 -1.50
CA MET A 217 2.91 -29.11 -0.34
C MET A 217 3.82 -28.88 0.87
N PRO A 218 3.24 -28.62 2.07
CA PRO A 218 4.01 -28.53 3.29
C PRO A 218 4.71 -29.86 3.57
N HIS A 219 5.99 -29.79 3.94
CA HIS A 219 6.75 -30.99 4.25
C HIS A 219 6.60 -31.36 5.72
N PRO A 220 6.40 -32.65 6.06
CA PRO A 220 6.36 -33.13 7.44
C PRO A 220 7.65 -32.85 8.22
N ASP A 221 7.54 -32.11 9.31
CA ASP A 221 8.62 -31.88 10.27
C ASP A 221 8.28 -32.43 11.66
N VAL A 222 9.28 -32.51 12.54
CA VAL A 222 9.14 -33.13 13.87
C VAL A 222 8.18 -32.34 14.77
N GLU A 223 8.09 -31.03 14.55
CA GLU A 223 7.31 -30.10 15.38
C GLU A 223 5.93 -29.76 14.77
N ASN A 224 5.61 -30.25 13.56
CA ASN A 224 4.43 -29.84 12.78
C ASN A 224 4.37 -28.31 12.62
N GLY A 225 5.52 -27.70 12.31
CA GLY A 225 5.67 -26.25 12.18
C GLY A 225 5.13 -25.70 10.86
N ASN A 226 5.10 -26.51 9.80
CA ASN A 226 4.77 -26.09 8.44
C ASN A 226 3.25 -25.93 8.16
N HIS A 227 2.50 -25.43 9.14
CA HIS A 227 1.05 -25.24 9.05
C HIS A 227 0.62 -23.83 8.64
N HIS A 228 1.55 -22.88 8.64
CA HIS A 228 1.26 -21.45 8.63
C HIS A 228 0.71 -20.96 7.28
N GLY A 229 1.32 -21.35 6.17
CA GLY A 229 0.86 -20.99 4.84
C GLY A 229 -0.51 -21.58 4.50
N THR A 230 -0.81 -22.79 4.99
CA THR A 230 -2.14 -23.41 4.82
C THR A 230 -3.23 -22.66 5.59
N ARG A 231 -2.92 -22.11 6.77
CA ARG A 231 -3.84 -21.24 7.53
C ARG A 231 -4.12 -19.94 6.79
N CYS A 232 -3.06 -19.26 6.33
CA CYS A 232 -3.17 -18.03 5.55
C CYS A 232 -3.99 -18.22 4.26
N ALA A 233 -3.77 -19.33 3.55
CA ALA A 233 -4.48 -19.66 2.31
C ALA A 233 -6.00 -19.78 2.53
N GLY A 234 -6.42 -20.39 3.64
CA GLY A 234 -7.84 -20.55 3.99
C GLY A 234 -8.53 -19.22 4.30
N GLU A 235 -7.85 -18.30 4.98
CA GLU A 235 -8.39 -16.97 5.27
C GLU A 235 -8.68 -16.18 3.99
N ILE A 236 -7.81 -16.34 3.00
CA ILE A 236 -7.97 -15.67 1.69
C ILE A 236 -9.08 -16.33 0.89
N ALA A 237 -9.02 -17.66 0.69
CA ALA A 237 -9.78 -18.32 -0.37
C ALA A 237 -10.35 -19.70 -0.01
N ALA A 238 -10.63 -20.00 1.27
CA ALA A 238 -11.37 -21.21 1.63
C ALA A 238 -12.72 -21.31 0.88
N VAL A 239 -12.95 -22.45 0.24
CA VAL A 239 -14.11 -22.73 -0.63
C VAL A 239 -15.38 -22.79 0.21
N PRO A 240 -16.45 -22.08 -0.17
CA PRO A 240 -17.67 -22.06 0.59
C PRO A 240 -18.63 -23.19 0.17
N ASN A 241 -19.61 -23.44 1.01
CA ASN A 241 -20.73 -24.35 0.78
C ASN A 241 -20.33 -25.81 0.52
N ASN A 242 -19.16 -26.23 0.99
CA ASN A 242 -18.65 -27.60 0.81
C ASN A 242 -18.89 -28.47 2.06
N SER A 243 -19.54 -27.93 3.10
CA SER A 243 -19.79 -28.56 4.40
C SER A 243 -18.51 -28.94 5.15
N PHE A 244 -17.41 -28.27 4.84
CA PHE A 244 -16.11 -28.42 5.48
C PHE A 244 -15.66 -27.08 6.02
N CYS A 245 -14.89 -27.12 7.10
CA CYS A 245 -14.26 -25.99 7.75
C CYS A 245 -14.97 -24.62 7.65
N ALA A 246 -14.47 -23.73 6.80
CA ALA A 246 -14.60 -22.28 6.91
C ALA A 246 -14.87 -21.63 5.53
N VAL A 247 -14.88 -20.30 5.47
CA VAL A 247 -15.06 -19.54 4.23
C VAL A 247 -13.98 -18.46 4.13
N GLY A 248 -13.32 -18.34 2.97
CA GLY A 248 -12.32 -17.31 2.75
C GLY A 248 -12.95 -15.94 2.46
N VAL A 249 -12.23 -14.86 2.75
CA VAL A 249 -12.66 -13.47 2.44
C VAL A 249 -13.01 -13.34 0.95
N ALA A 250 -12.14 -13.89 0.10
CA ALA A 250 -12.26 -13.89 -1.35
C ALA A 250 -12.33 -15.34 -1.85
N TYR A 251 -13.33 -16.06 -1.35
CA TYR A 251 -13.57 -17.50 -1.59
C TYR A 251 -13.74 -17.94 -3.06
N GLY A 252 -13.83 -17.00 -4.01
CA GLY A 252 -13.84 -17.27 -5.45
C GLY A 252 -12.52 -16.93 -6.14
N SER A 253 -11.50 -16.48 -5.41
CA SER A 253 -10.14 -16.28 -5.92
C SER A 253 -9.44 -17.60 -6.16
N ARG A 254 -8.41 -17.55 -6.99
CA ARG A 254 -7.41 -18.61 -7.12
C ARG A 254 -6.37 -18.46 -6.02
N ILE A 255 -5.86 -19.56 -5.49
CA ILE A 255 -4.84 -19.56 -4.42
C ILE A 255 -3.61 -20.36 -4.84
N ALA A 256 -2.46 -19.71 -4.85
CA ALA A 256 -1.16 -20.32 -5.12
C ALA A 256 -0.32 -20.39 -3.83
N GLY A 257 0.66 -21.29 -3.81
CA GLY A 257 1.66 -21.38 -2.74
C GLY A 257 3.08 -21.26 -3.30
N ILE A 258 3.90 -20.41 -2.68
CA ILE A 258 5.35 -20.43 -2.84
C ILE A 258 5.96 -20.88 -1.52
N ARG A 259 6.45 -22.12 -1.47
CA ARG A 259 7.13 -22.67 -0.30
C ARG A 259 8.59 -22.21 -0.31
N VAL A 260 8.95 -21.41 0.69
CA VAL A 260 10.30 -20.80 0.80
C VAL A 260 10.83 -20.78 2.25
N LEU A 261 9.95 -20.85 3.25
CA LEU A 261 10.33 -20.75 4.67
C LEU A 261 10.71 -22.08 5.33
N ASP A 262 10.52 -23.21 4.65
CA ASP A 262 10.84 -24.53 5.19
C ASP A 262 12.29 -24.94 4.84
N GLY A 263 13.23 -24.09 5.27
CA GLY A 263 14.66 -24.25 5.04
C GLY A 263 15.42 -22.93 5.04
N PRO A 264 16.74 -22.96 4.75
CA PRO A 264 17.55 -21.76 4.68
C PRO A 264 17.03 -20.80 3.60
N LEU A 265 16.74 -19.56 4.00
CA LEU A 265 16.33 -18.48 3.11
C LEU A 265 17.56 -17.68 2.66
N THR A 266 17.68 -17.43 1.36
CA THR A 266 18.75 -16.61 0.77
C THR A 266 18.17 -15.47 -0.04
N ASP A 267 18.91 -14.36 -0.19
CA ASP A 267 18.49 -13.19 -0.98
C ASP A 267 18.03 -13.56 -2.41
N SER A 268 18.68 -14.54 -3.05
CA SER A 268 18.26 -15.01 -4.37
C SER A 268 16.95 -15.80 -4.33
N MET A 269 16.70 -16.59 -3.29
CA MET A 269 15.43 -17.30 -3.12
C MET A 269 14.28 -16.33 -2.85
N GLU A 270 14.49 -15.32 -2.00
CA GLU A 270 13.51 -14.24 -1.76
C GLU A 270 13.18 -13.51 -3.07
N ALA A 271 14.22 -13.16 -3.85
CA ALA A 271 14.04 -12.47 -5.12
C ALA A 271 13.23 -13.30 -6.14
N VAL A 272 13.47 -14.61 -6.18
CA VAL A 272 12.67 -15.54 -6.98
C VAL A 272 11.25 -15.62 -6.43
N ALA A 273 11.05 -15.74 -5.11
CA ALA A 273 9.72 -15.82 -4.51
C ALA A 273 8.83 -14.62 -4.87
N PHE A 274 9.38 -13.39 -4.84
CA PHE A 274 8.62 -12.18 -5.18
C PHE A 274 8.29 -12.02 -6.66
N ASN A 275 9.00 -12.69 -7.57
CA ASN A 275 8.77 -12.59 -9.01
C ASN A 275 8.32 -13.89 -9.68
N LYS A 276 8.27 -15.01 -8.97
CA LYS A 276 7.81 -16.26 -9.55
C LYS A 276 6.35 -16.11 -9.99
N HIS A 277 6.09 -16.40 -11.27
CA HIS A 277 4.76 -16.32 -11.87
C HIS A 277 4.05 -14.97 -11.70
N TYR A 278 4.79 -13.86 -11.66
CA TYR A 278 4.29 -12.49 -11.43
C TYR A 278 3.28 -11.92 -12.46
N GLN A 279 3.02 -12.64 -13.55
CA GLN A 279 1.94 -12.34 -14.49
C GLN A 279 0.66 -13.12 -14.22
N ILE A 280 0.74 -14.19 -13.42
CA ILE A 280 -0.37 -15.04 -12.99
C ILE A 280 -0.80 -14.63 -11.58
N ASN A 281 0.16 -14.43 -10.68
CA ASN A 281 -0.05 -14.04 -9.30
C ASN A 281 -0.26 -12.52 -9.22
N ASP A 282 -1.44 -12.11 -8.75
CA ASP A 282 -1.78 -10.69 -8.60
C ASP A 282 -1.29 -10.12 -7.27
N ILE A 283 -1.53 -10.87 -6.20
CA ILE A 283 -1.32 -10.43 -4.82
C ILE A 283 -0.41 -11.45 -4.14
N TYR A 284 0.62 -10.97 -3.46
CA TYR A 284 1.58 -11.75 -2.69
C TYR A 284 1.31 -11.49 -1.21
N SER A 285 0.86 -12.51 -0.48
CA SER A 285 0.67 -12.44 0.98
C SER A 285 1.91 -13.01 1.66
N CYS A 286 2.63 -12.14 2.36
CA CYS A 286 3.88 -12.48 3.05
C CYS A 286 3.73 -12.16 4.55
N SER A 287 3.63 -13.20 5.37
CA SER A 287 3.45 -13.07 6.82
C SER A 287 4.74 -13.38 7.59
N TRP A 288 5.87 -12.92 7.04
CA TRP A 288 7.24 -13.16 7.54
C TRP A 288 8.11 -11.91 7.33
N GLY A 289 9.22 -11.86 8.08
CA GLY A 289 10.20 -10.79 8.09
C GLY A 289 11.44 -11.22 8.91
N PRO A 290 12.28 -10.28 9.34
CA PRO A 290 13.37 -10.54 10.28
C PRO A 290 12.84 -11.05 11.63
N ASP A 291 13.75 -11.47 12.51
CA ASP A 291 13.38 -11.88 13.88
C ASP A 291 12.74 -10.72 14.66
N ASP A 292 11.51 -10.91 15.12
CA ASP A 292 10.71 -9.98 15.92
C ASP A 292 11.19 -9.89 17.40
N ASP A 293 12.50 -9.80 17.62
CA ASP A 293 13.14 -9.94 18.94
C ASP A 293 13.40 -8.61 19.67
N GLY A 294 13.01 -7.48 19.07
CA GLY A 294 13.28 -6.14 19.59
C GLY A 294 14.74 -5.70 19.42
N LYS A 295 15.53 -6.37 18.59
CA LYS A 295 16.97 -6.06 18.40
C LYS A 295 17.40 -6.10 16.95
N THR A 296 16.79 -6.96 16.15
CA THR A 296 17.14 -7.14 14.75
C THR A 296 16.82 -5.89 13.94
N VAL A 297 17.68 -5.54 12.99
CA VAL A 297 17.43 -4.53 11.97
C VAL A 297 17.89 -5.13 10.67
N ASP A 298 16.94 -5.58 9.86
CA ASP A 298 17.21 -6.24 8.58
C ASP A 298 16.03 -6.06 7.63
N GLY A 299 16.18 -6.49 6.39
CA GLY A 299 15.11 -6.44 5.41
C GLY A 299 15.55 -7.10 4.10
N PRO A 300 14.90 -6.78 2.98
CA PRO A 300 15.31 -7.35 1.70
C PRO A 300 16.75 -6.94 1.38
N HIS A 301 17.57 -7.89 0.93
CA HIS A 301 18.93 -7.60 0.46
C HIS A 301 18.88 -7.11 -1.00
N GLN A 302 20.01 -7.08 -1.70
CA GLN A 302 20.09 -6.39 -3.00
C GLN A 302 19.13 -7.00 -4.04
N LEU A 303 19.06 -8.33 -4.11
CA LEU A 303 18.19 -9.02 -5.07
C LEU A 303 16.73 -8.92 -4.62
N GLY A 304 16.42 -9.10 -3.34
CA GLY A 304 15.08 -8.93 -2.77
C GLY A 304 14.52 -7.52 -3.02
N LYS A 305 15.33 -6.48 -2.83
CA LYS A 305 14.92 -5.08 -3.14
C LYS A 305 14.65 -4.89 -4.62
N ALA A 306 15.54 -5.38 -5.48
CA ALA A 306 15.37 -5.32 -6.93
C ALA A 306 14.12 -6.09 -7.37
N ALA A 307 13.84 -7.22 -6.71
CA ALA A 307 12.70 -8.07 -6.98
C ALA A 307 11.36 -7.41 -6.61
N LEU A 308 11.27 -6.76 -5.43
CA LEU A 308 10.10 -5.97 -5.05
C LEU A 308 9.87 -4.82 -6.04
N GLN A 309 10.92 -4.09 -6.39
CA GLN A 309 10.84 -3.01 -7.37
C GLN A 309 10.39 -3.51 -8.75
N HIS A 310 10.93 -4.64 -9.22
CA HIS A 310 10.53 -5.25 -10.48
C HIS A 310 9.06 -5.70 -10.44
N GLY A 311 8.63 -6.34 -9.35
CA GLY A 311 7.26 -6.79 -9.16
C GLY A 311 6.24 -5.65 -9.28
N VAL A 312 6.48 -4.51 -8.61
CA VAL A 312 5.56 -3.35 -8.68
C VAL A 312 5.61 -2.60 -10.03
N ILE A 313 6.65 -2.79 -10.85
CA ILE A 313 6.77 -2.17 -12.17
C ILE A 313 6.19 -3.06 -13.27
N ALA A 314 6.49 -4.35 -13.24
CA ALA A 314 6.21 -5.27 -14.34
C ALA A 314 5.08 -6.27 -14.05
N GLY A 315 4.81 -6.58 -12.78
CA GLY A 315 3.72 -7.50 -12.40
C GLY A 315 2.37 -7.10 -12.95
N ARG A 316 1.50 -8.09 -13.16
CA ARG A 316 0.12 -7.87 -13.63
C ARG A 316 0.05 -6.98 -14.86
N GLN A 317 0.83 -7.32 -15.90
CA GLN A 317 0.90 -6.56 -17.14
C GLN A 317 1.21 -5.07 -16.92
N GLY A 318 2.13 -4.76 -16.00
CA GLY A 318 2.52 -3.39 -15.70
C GLY A 318 1.60 -2.61 -14.74
N PHE A 319 0.54 -3.23 -14.21
CA PHE A 319 -0.21 -2.63 -13.09
C PHE A 319 0.55 -2.76 -11.76
N GLY A 320 1.50 -3.68 -11.68
CA GLY A 320 2.35 -3.95 -10.53
C GLY A 320 1.75 -4.99 -9.60
N SER A 321 2.57 -5.97 -9.21
CA SER A 321 2.28 -6.92 -8.14
C SER A 321 1.97 -6.18 -6.85
N ILE A 322 1.04 -6.72 -6.05
CA ILE A 322 0.68 -6.15 -4.75
C ILE A 322 1.26 -7.05 -3.67
N PHE A 323 2.23 -6.55 -2.92
CA PHE A 323 2.82 -7.26 -1.79
C PHE A 323 2.13 -6.83 -0.50
N VAL A 324 1.48 -7.75 0.20
CA VAL A 324 0.83 -7.51 1.50
C VAL A 324 1.70 -8.15 2.58
N VAL A 325 2.14 -7.36 3.54
CA VAL A 325 3.12 -7.77 4.56
C VAL A 325 2.53 -7.56 5.95
N ALA A 326 2.66 -8.57 6.82
CA ALA A 326 2.31 -8.45 8.22
C ALA A 326 3.29 -7.50 8.94
N SER A 327 2.81 -6.68 9.86
CA SER A 327 3.67 -5.71 10.54
C SER A 327 4.60 -6.28 11.62
N GLY A 328 4.67 -7.60 11.83
CA GLY A 328 5.52 -8.21 12.88
C GLY A 328 4.79 -8.46 14.21
N ASN A 329 5.38 -9.33 15.03
CA ASN A 329 4.85 -9.85 16.30
C ASN A 329 5.75 -9.55 17.52
N GLY A 330 6.64 -8.57 17.40
CA GLY A 330 7.64 -8.18 18.40
C GLY A 330 7.18 -7.18 19.45
N GLY A 331 5.88 -6.87 19.54
CA GLY A 331 5.34 -5.84 20.45
C GLY A 331 5.71 -6.07 21.93
N GLN A 332 5.70 -7.32 22.39
CA GLN A 332 6.12 -7.71 23.75
C GLN A 332 7.62 -7.53 24.02
N HIS A 333 8.43 -7.37 22.97
CA HIS A 333 9.86 -7.12 23.01
C HIS A 333 10.20 -5.64 22.76
N ASN A 334 9.18 -4.77 22.75
CA ASN A 334 9.28 -3.36 22.39
C ASN A 334 9.86 -3.15 20.98
N ASP A 335 9.54 -4.05 20.04
CA ASP A 335 9.95 -3.89 18.66
C ASP A 335 9.09 -2.88 17.90
N ASN A 336 9.53 -2.51 16.70
CA ASN A 336 8.86 -1.56 15.84
C ASN A 336 9.12 -1.88 14.37
N CYS A 337 8.04 -1.95 13.59
CA CYS A 337 8.12 -2.39 12.19
C CYS A 337 8.83 -1.43 11.23
N ASN A 338 9.30 -0.26 11.67
CA ASN A 338 10.25 0.54 10.92
C ASN A 338 11.68 -0.05 10.91
N TYR A 339 11.97 -1.04 11.75
CA TYR A 339 13.23 -1.81 11.77
C TYR A 339 13.20 -3.07 10.88
N ASP A 340 12.01 -3.46 10.42
CA ASP A 340 11.83 -4.47 9.38
C ASP A 340 11.76 -3.79 8.00
N GLY A 341 12.75 -4.04 7.14
CA GLY A 341 12.82 -3.47 5.80
C GLY A 341 11.75 -3.97 4.82
N TYR A 342 11.04 -5.05 5.13
CA TYR A 342 9.86 -5.49 4.36
C TYR A 342 8.63 -4.65 4.73
N ALA A 343 8.27 -4.57 6.02
CA ALA A 343 7.17 -3.74 6.52
C ALA A 343 7.41 -2.22 6.35
N ASN A 344 8.67 -1.80 6.28
CA ASN A 344 9.07 -0.40 6.06
C ASN A 344 9.23 -0.02 4.57
N SER A 345 9.08 -0.97 3.65
CA SER A 345 9.20 -0.73 2.21
C SER A 345 8.00 0.05 1.65
N ILE A 346 8.25 0.95 0.69
CA ILE A 346 7.16 1.65 -0.01
C ILE A 346 6.35 0.71 -0.93
N TYR A 347 6.97 -0.42 -1.33
CA TYR A 347 6.41 -1.36 -2.30
C TYR A 347 5.42 -2.35 -1.66
N THR A 348 5.35 -2.36 -0.32
CA THR A 348 4.52 -3.29 0.44
C THR A 348 3.31 -2.57 1.02
N VAL A 349 2.25 -3.34 1.24
CA VAL A 349 1.06 -2.95 1.97
C VAL A 349 1.19 -3.54 3.37
N THR A 350 1.73 -2.75 4.29
CA THR A 350 1.97 -3.19 5.67
C THR A 350 0.70 -3.14 6.51
N ILE A 351 0.32 -4.29 7.05
CA ILE A 351 -0.92 -4.51 7.78
C ILE A 351 -0.63 -4.96 9.21
N GLY A 352 -1.10 -4.17 10.18
CA GLY A 352 -1.10 -4.56 11.59
C GLY A 352 -2.38 -5.31 12.00
N ALA A 353 -2.45 -5.67 13.27
CA ALA A 353 -3.55 -6.45 13.85
C ALA A 353 -4.35 -5.66 14.89
N VAL A 354 -5.65 -5.92 14.93
CA VAL A 354 -6.52 -5.60 16.06
C VAL A 354 -7.25 -6.84 16.55
N ASP A 355 -7.53 -6.94 17.83
CA ASP A 355 -8.34 -8.02 18.39
C ASP A 355 -9.84 -7.87 18.09
N GLU A 356 -10.67 -8.79 18.61
CA GLU A 356 -12.12 -8.74 18.40
C GLU A 356 -12.82 -7.52 19.01
N GLU A 357 -12.13 -6.81 19.90
CA GLU A 357 -12.62 -5.56 20.49
C GLU A 357 -12.17 -4.33 19.68
N GLY A 358 -11.14 -4.50 18.84
CA GLY A 358 -10.52 -3.50 17.99
C GLY A 358 -9.32 -2.80 18.64
N HIS A 359 -8.80 -3.36 19.74
CA HIS A 359 -7.58 -2.89 20.38
C HIS A 359 -6.35 -3.52 19.74
N MET A 360 -5.20 -2.84 19.83
CA MET A 360 -3.92 -3.40 19.42
C MET A 360 -3.52 -4.57 20.35
N PRO A 361 -3.29 -5.80 19.85
CA PRO A 361 -2.86 -6.94 20.66
C PRO A 361 -1.44 -6.76 21.21
N PHE A 362 -1.11 -7.47 22.30
CA PHE A 362 0.19 -7.36 22.98
C PHE A 362 1.41 -7.71 22.10
N TYR A 363 1.22 -8.55 21.08
CA TYR A 363 2.27 -8.97 20.17
C TYR A 363 2.44 -8.00 18.99
N ALA A 364 1.43 -7.21 18.64
CA ALA A 364 1.48 -6.41 17.42
C ALA A 364 2.47 -5.24 17.55
N GLU A 365 3.22 -4.99 16.49
CA GLU A 365 4.14 -3.86 16.42
C GLU A 365 3.46 -2.61 15.88
N GLU A 366 3.81 -1.45 16.44
CA GLU A 366 3.43 -0.14 15.96
C GLU A 366 4.55 0.46 15.11
N CYS A 367 4.22 1.19 14.03
CA CYS A 367 5.22 1.93 13.26
C CYS A 367 4.62 3.02 12.35
N ALA A 368 5.46 3.92 11.86
CA ALA A 368 5.05 5.05 11.04
C ALA A 368 4.81 4.69 9.57
N SER A 369 5.24 3.50 9.13
CA SER A 369 5.06 2.95 7.78
C SER A 369 3.77 2.14 7.59
N MET A 370 3.10 1.75 8.68
CA MET A 370 1.88 0.95 8.62
C MET A 370 0.74 1.69 7.91
N LEU A 371 0.12 1.04 6.92
CA LEU A 371 -1.00 1.62 6.17
C LEU A 371 -2.33 1.42 6.89
N ALA A 372 -2.59 0.23 7.42
CA ALA A 372 -3.87 -0.11 8.02
C ALA A 372 -3.77 -1.31 8.96
N VAL A 373 -4.87 -1.63 9.62
CA VAL A 373 -5.02 -2.84 10.44
C VAL A 373 -6.22 -3.66 10.00
N THR A 374 -6.22 -4.95 10.34
CA THR A 374 -7.41 -5.79 10.31
C THR A 374 -7.43 -6.77 11.48
N PHE A 375 -8.51 -7.53 11.59
CA PHE A 375 -8.76 -8.39 12.75
C PHE A 375 -7.78 -9.56 12.82
N SER A 376 -7.38 -9.91 14.03
CA SER A 376 -6.63 -11.12 14.36
C SER A 376 -7.06 -11.64 15.73
N GLY A 377 -6.38 -12.67 16.24
CA GLY A 377 -6.54 -13.11 17.63
C GLY A 377 -5.94 -12.11 18.62
N GLY A 378 -6.49 -12.06 19.83
CA GLY A 378 -5.99 -11.21 20.91
C GLY A 378 -5.43 -12.04 22.07
N ASP A 379 -5.68 -11.56 23.29
CA ASP A 379 -5.41 -12.31 24.51
C ASP A 379 -6.12 -13.67 24.53
N LYS A 380 -5.66 -14.59 25.39
CA LYS A 380 -6.20 -15.96 25.51
C LYS A 380 -7.71 -16.07 25.75
N MET A 381 -8.34 -15.01 26.24
CA MET A 381 -9.79 -14.95 26.52
C MET A 381 -10.60 -14.48 25.31
N LEU A 382 -9.96 -13.90 24.30
CA LEU A 382 -10.57 -13.37 23.10
C LEU A 382 -10.59 -14.44 21.99
N ARG A 383 -11.56 -14.31 21.08
CA ARG A 383 -11.65 -15.19 19.92
C ARG A 383 -10.47 -14.97 18.97
N SER A 384 -9.98 -16.06 18.39
CA SER A 384 -8.92 -16.06 17.38
C SER A 384 -9.49 -16.24 15.97
N ILE A 385 -8.62 -16.27 14.97
CA ILE A 385 -9.03 -16.48 13.58
C ILE A 385 -9.27 -17.96 13.30
N VAL A 386 -10.32 -18.20 12.52
CA VAL A 386 -10.84 -19.52 12.16
C VAL A 386 -10.59 -19.74 10.68
N THR A 387 -9.83 -20.79 10.35
CA THR A 387 -9.35 -21.08 9.00
C THR A 387 -8.97 -22.56 8.84
N THR A 388 -8.54 -22.96 7.64
CA THR A 388 -7.97 -24.28 7.34
C THR A 388 -6.68 -24.52 8.12
N ASP A 389 -6.30 -25.77 8.31
CA ASP A 389 -5.07 -26.12 9.02
C ASP A 389 -4.41 -27.35 8.41
N TRP A 390 -3.08 -27.37 8.44
CA TRP A 390 -2.30 -28.57 8.12
C TRP A 390 -1.79 -29.19 9.42
N ASP A 391 -2.14 -30.46 9.64
CA ASP A 391 -1.74 -31.22 10.83
C ASP A 391 -1.43 -32.66 10.44
N LEU A 392 -0.69 -32.86 9.34
CA LEU A 392 -0.28 -34.18 8.85
C LEU A 392 -1.43 -35.21 8.76
N GLN A 393 -2.64 -34.73 8.44
CA GLN A 393 -3.90 -35.50 8.45
C GLN A 393 -4.31 -36.13 9.80
N LYS A 394 -3.71 -35.71 10.92
CA LYS A 394 -4.11 -36.07 12.28
C LYS A 394 -5.24 -35.19 12.81
N GLY A 395 -5.27 -33.93 12.37
CA GLY A 395 -6.25 -32.94 12.76
C GLY A 395 -7.55 -33.00 11.96
N THR A 396 -8.41 -32.01 12.19
CA THR A 396 -9.69 -31.86 11.47
C THR A 396 -9.53 -31.15 10.12
N GLY A 397 -8.33 -30.66 9.80
CA GLY A 397 -8.07 -29.74 8.70
C GLY A 397 -8.55 -28.31 8.97
N CYS A 398 -8.86 -27.99 10.23
CA CYS A 398 -9.36 -26.71 10.71
C CYS A 398 -8.68 -26.28 11.99
N THR A 399 -8.52 -24.97 12.15
CA THR A 399 -8.15 -24.34 13.40
C THR A 399 -9.11 -23.21 13.76
N GLU A 400 -9.32 -23.00 15.06
CA GLU A 400 -10.01 -21.82 15.62
C GLU A 400 -9.03 -20.91 16.38
N GLY A 401 -7.72 -21.20 16.28
CA GLY A 401 -6.67 -20.61 17.09
C GLY A 401 -5.55 -19.95 16.28
N HIS A 402 -5.82 -19.50 15.05
CA HIS A 402 -4.81 -18.74 14.30
C HIS A 402 -4.73 -17.29 14.82
N THR A 403 -3.52 -16.81 15.10
CA THR A 403 -3.23 -15.53 15.75
C THR A 403 -2.00 -14.88 15.13
N GLY A 404 -1.66 -13.66 15.57
CA GLY A 404 -0.52 -12.90 15.08
C GLY A 404 -0.92 -11.89 14.00
N THR A 405 -0.05 -10.92 13.70
CA THR A 405 -0.21 -10.06 12.52
C THR A 405 -0.20 -10.86 11.23
N SER A 406 0.35 -12.07 11.28
CA SER A 406 0.31 -13.08 10.23
C SER A 406 -1.09 -13.54 9.81
N ALA A 407 -2.11 -13.44 10.68
CA ALA A 407 -3.51 -13.67 10.33
C ALA A 407 -4.21 -12.39 9.81
N ALA A 408 -3.66 -11.21 10.11
CA ALA A 408 -4.21 -9.94 9.63
C ALA A 408 -3.87 -9.71 8.14
N ALA A 409 -2.63 -9.99 7.72
CA ALA A 409 -2.20 -9.80 6.33
C ALA A 409 -3.02 -10.62 5.30
N PRO A 410 -3.33 -11.91 5.51
CA PRO A 410 -4.18 -12.71 4.62
C PRO A 410 -5.61 -12.17 4.48
N LEU A 411 -6.22 -11.69 5.57
CA LEU A 411 -7.54 -11.04 5.50
C LEU A 411 -7.50 -9.78 4.62
N ALA A 412 -6.43 -8.97 4.76
CA ALA A 412 -6.22 -7.80 3.91
C ALA A 412 -5.99 -8.19 2.44
N ALA A 413 -5.18 -9.22 2.17
CA ALA A 413 -4.96 -9.74 0.83
C ALA A 413 -6.27 -10.22 0.18
N GLY A 414 -7.13 -10.91 0.94
CA GLY A 414 -8.48 -11.27 0.51
C GLY A 414 -9.34 -10.05 0.16
N MET A 415 -9.35 -9.01 1.01
CA MET A 415 -10.10 -7.79 0.70
C MET A 415 -9.59 -7.06 -0.55
N ILE A 416 -8.27 -7.05 -0.77
CA ILE A 416 -7.67 -6.49 -1.99
C ILE A 416 -8.05 -7.34 -3.21
N ALA A 417 -8.15 -8.67 -3.08
CA ALA A 417 -8.64 -9.52 -4.17
C ALA A 417 -10.10 -9.20 -4.56
N LEU A 418 -10.95 -8.86 -3.59
CA LEU A 418 -12.31 -8.37 -3.86
C LEU A 418 -12.30 -7.05 -4.65
N MET A 419 -11.35 -6.14 -4.35
CA MET A 419 -11.16 -4.90 -5.13
C MET A 419 -10.71 -5.19 -6.57
N LEU A 420 -9.76 -6.11 -6.75
CA LEU A 420 -9.24 -6.44 -8.07
C LEU A 420 -10.26 -7.16 -8.95
N GLN A 421 -11.19 -7.94 -8.39
CA GLN A 421 -12.29 -8.51 -9.18
C GLN A 421 -13.11 -7.40 -9.85
N VAL A 422 -13.43 -6.32 -9.13
CA VAL A 422 -14.22 -5.23 -9.70
C VAL A 422 -13.38 -4.31 -10.59
N ARG A 423 -12.09 -4.16 -10.31
CA ARG A 423 -11.19 -3.26 -11.04
C ARG A 423 -9.81 -3.90 -11.21
N PRO A 424 -9.62 -4.77 -12.21
CA PRO A 424 -8.37 -5.55 -12.35
C PRO A 424 -7.16 -4.72 -12.79
N CYS A 425 -7.37 -3.47 -13.21
CA CYS A 425 -6.31 -2.55 -13.61
C CYS A 425 -5.86 -1.58 -12.50
N LEU A 426 -6.33 -1.74 -11.26
CA LEU A 426 -5.77 -0.97 -10.14
C LEU A 426 -4.29 -1.25 -10.04
N THR A 427 -3.50 -0.18 -10.04
CA THR A 427 -2.06 -0.28 -9.81
C THR A 427 -1.75 -0.57 -8.33
N TRP A 428 -0.54 -1.04 -8.03
CA TRP A 428 -0.08 -1.22 -6.65
C TRP A 428 -0.25 0.06 -5.80
N ARG A 429 -0.02 1.25 -6.40
CA ARG A 429 -0.25 2.55 -5.76
C ARG A 429 -1.73 2.88 -5.60
N ASP A 430 -2.55 2.57 -6.60
CA ASP A 430 -4.01 2.78 -6.49
C ASP A 430 -4.59 2.02 -5.30
N VAL A 431 -4.12 0.79 -5.06
CA VAL A 431 -4.54 -0.02 -3.89
C VAL A 431 -4.17 0.67 -2.58
N GLN A 432 -2.92 1.14 -2.44
CA GLN A 432 -2.50 1.87 -1.24
C GLN A 432 -3.32 3.15 -1.04
N HIS A 433 -3.52 3.95 -2.09
CA HIS A 433 -4.39 5.14 -2.01
C HIS A 433 -5.82 4.79 -1.58
N ILE A 434 -6.44 3.76 -2.17
CA ILE A 434 -7.79 3.35 -1.78
C ILE A 434 -7.82 2.97 -0.29
N ILE A 435 -6.81 2.26 0.21
CA ILE A 435 -6.70 1.94 1.65
C ILE A 435 -6.67 3.23 2.49
N VAL A 436 -5.78 4.18 2.18
CA VAL A 436 -5.67 5.45 2.93
C VAL A 436 -7.00 6.23 2.94
N PHE A 437 -7.70 6.27 1.80
CA PHE A 437 -8.95 7.02 1.69
C PHE A 437 -10.16 6.31 2.31
N THR A 438 -10.09 5.00 2.55
CA THR A 438 -11.25 4.20 2.97
C THR A 438 -11.11 3.59 4.35
N ALA A 439 -9.91 3.47 4.91
CA ALA A 439 -9.71 2.98 6.27
C ALA A 439 -10.58 3.76 7.27
N THR A 440 -11.12 3.05 8.24
CA THR A 440 -11.99 3.63 9.26
C THR A 440 -11.26 3.72 10.57
N GLN A 441 -11.23 4.93 11.16
CA GLN A 441 -10.82 5.08 12.54
C GLN A 441 -11.70 4.21 13.42
N TYR A 442 -11.03 3.41 14.24
CA TYR A 442 -11.68 2.57 15.21
C TYR A 442 -11.49 3.20 16.58
N GLU A 443 -12.55 3.22 17.40
CA GLU A 443 -12.51 3.81 18.75
C GLU A 443 -11.68 2.92 19.68
N ASP A 444 -10.37 3.13 19.67
CA ASP A 444 -9.46 2.68 20.70
C ASP A 444 -9.01 3.91 21.51
N HIS A 445 -9.44 3.99 22.78
CA HIS A 445 -9.10 5.11 23.66
C HIS A 445 -7.60 5.21 23.97
N ARG A 446 -6.81 4.17 23.66
CA ARG A 446 -5.36 4.15 23.84
C ARG A 446 -4.61 4.60 22.58
N ALA A 447 -5.26 4.57 21.42
CA ALA A 447 -4.64 4.92 20.16
C ALA A 447 -4.49 6.43 20.00
N GLU A 448 -3.25 6.87 19.77
CA GLU A 448 -2.93 8.28 19.51
C GLU A 448 -3.19 8.65 18.04
N TRP A 449 -4.43 9.02 17.75
CA TRP A 449 -4.83 9.52 16.44
C TRP A 449 -4.40 10.97 16.22
N ILE A 450 -3.67 11.20 15.12
CA ILE A 450 -3.32 12.54 14.68
C ILE A 450 -3.79 12.73 13.23
N THR A 451 -4.54 13.80 12.99
CA THR A 451 -4.99 14.18 11.64
C THR A 451 -3.98 15.11 10.99
N ASN A 452 -3.54 14.74 9.81
CA ASN A 452 -2.55 15.48 9.02
C ASN A 452 -3.21 16.66 8.25
N GLU A 453 -2.41 17.50 7.58
CA GLU A 453 -2.94 18.70 6.87
C GLU A 453 -3.89 18.34 5.71
N ALA A 454 -3.79 17.12 5.18
CA ALA A 454 -4.64 16.61 4.11
C ALA A 454 -5.97 16.00 4.63
N GLY A 455 -6.18 15.97 5.94
CA GLY A 455 -7.40 15.45 6.56
C GLY A 455 -7.41 13.94 6.77
N PHE A 456 -6.27 13.25 6.61
CA PHE A 456 -6.16 11.83 6.96
C PHE A 456 -5.67 11.67 8.39
N SER A 457 -6.34 10.84 9.17
CA SER A 457 -5.90 10.51 10.52
C SER A 457 -5.09 9.23 10.52
N HIS A 458 -4.00 9.23 11.28
CA HIS A 458 -3.08 8.10 11.38
C HIS A 458 -2.63 7.90 12.83
N SER A 459 -2.58 6.65 13.25
CA SER A 459 -1.97 6.17 14.50
C SER A 459 -0.84 5.20 14.16
N HIS A 460 0.28 5.24 14.89
CA HIS A 460 1.34 4.23 14.72
C HIS A 460 0.84 2.81 15.02
N GLN A 461 -0.22 2.68 15.84
CA GLN A 461 -0.81 1.41 16.27
C GLN A 461 -1.87 0.87 15.30
N HIS A 462 -2.51 1.75 14.52
CA HIS A 462 -3.65 1.40 13.67
C HIS A 462 -3.47 1.75 12.19
N GLY A 463 -2.33 2.35 11.81
CA GLY A 463 -2.17 2.95 10.50
C GLY A 463 -3.20 4.07 10.27
N PHE A 464 -3.79 4.10 9.07
CA PHE A 464 -4.97 4.93 8.77
C PHE A 464 -6.28 4.36 9.34
N GLY A 465 -6.26 3.15 9.89
CA GLY A 465 -7.39 2.51 10.55
C GLY A 465 -7.74 1.12 10.02
N LEU A 466 -8.91 0.65 10.46
CA LEU A 466 -9.43 -0.67 10.15
C LEU A 466 -9.86 -0.75 8.68
N LEU A 467 -9.43 -1.80 7.99
CA LEU A 467 -9.89 -2.11 6.64
C LEU A 467 -11.36 -2.54 6.63
N ASN A 468 -12.08 -2.11 5.58
CA ASN A 468 -13.50 -2.39 5.43
C ASN A 468 -13.80 -2.80 3.98
N ALA A 469 -14.12 -4.07 3.76
CA ALA A 469 -14.29 -4.66 2.43
C ALA A 469 -15.33 -3.91 1.58
N TRP A 470 -16.45 -3.50 2.18
CA TRP A 470 -17.48 -2.71 1.49
C TRP A 470 -16.92 -1.38 0.98
N ARG A 471 -16.19 -0.64 1.81
CA ARG A 471 -15.65 0.68 1.45
C ARG A 471 -14.57 0.56 0.37
N LEU A 472 -13.68 -0.43 0.52
CA LEU A 472 -12.64 -0.76 -0.45
C LEU A 472 -13.21 -1.06 -1.84
N VAL A 473 -14.19 -1.98 -1.93
CA VAL A 473 -14.79 -2.39 -3.21
C VAL A 473 -15.59 -1.27 -3.86
N ASN A 474 -16.36 -0.49 -3.09
CA ASN A 474 -17.10 0.65 -3.64
C ASN A 474 -16.16 1.75 -4.16
N ALA A 475 -15.07 2.03 -3.45
CA ALA A 475 -14.05 2.96 -3.92
C ALA A 475 -13.41 2.48 -5.22
N ALA A 476 -13.04 1.19 -5.30
CA ALA A 476 -12.42 0.59 -6.49
C ALA A 476 -13.28 0.74 -7.76
N LYS A 477 -14.60 0.57 -7.67
CA LYS A 477 -15.52 0.69 -8.82
C LYS A 477 -15.47 2.05 -9.51
N ILE A 478 -15.27 3.11 -8.74
CA ILE A 478 -15.25 4.49 -9.25
C ILE A 478 -13.84 5.10 -9.27
N TRP A 479 -12.82 4.29 -8.98
CA TRP A 479 -11.45 4.77 -8.86
C TRP A 479 -10.84 5.10 -10.23
N THR A 480 -10.36 6.33 -10.34
CA THR A 480 -9.52 6.75 -11.47
C THR A 480 -8.07 6.64 -11.03
N SER A 481 -7.26 5.91 -11.80
CA SER A 481 -5.87 5.66 -11.44
C SER A 481 -5.08 6.93 -11.19
N VAL A 482 -4.20 6.86 -10.21
CA VAL A 482 -3.28 7.95 -9.88
C VAL A 482 -2.26 8.16 -11.01
N PRO A 483 -1.76 9.39 -11.21
CA PRO A 483 -0.65 9.65 -12.12
C PRO A 483 0.59 8.83 -11.75
N TYR A 484 1.54 8.73 -12.67
CA TYR A 484 2.85 8.12 -12.42
C TYR A 484 3.51 8.67 -11.15
N LEU A 485 4.27 7.81 -10.47
CA LEU A 485 4.96 8.14 -9.23
C LEU A 485 5.96 9.26 -9.51
N ALA A 486 5.81 10.37 -8.80
CA ALA A 486 6.79 11.45 -8.78
C ALA A 486 7.66 11.29 -7.53
N SER A 487 8.96 11.52 -7.66
CA SER A 487 9.89 11.43 -6.53
C SER A 487 10.87 12.61 -6.50
N TYR A 488 11.43 12.84 -5.32
CA TYR A 488 12.52 13.78 -5.09
C TYR A 488 13.50 13.16 -4.09
N VAL A 489 14.80 13.31 -4.36
CA VAL A 489 15.86 12.84 -3.49
C VAL A 489 16.76 14.04 -3.17
N SER A 490 17.00 14.31 -1.89
CA SER A 490 17.94 15.36 -1.49
C SER A 490 19.39 14.95 -1.80
N PRO A 491 20.33 15.90 -1.85
CA PRO A 491 21.75 15.58 -1.67
C PRO A 491 21.97 14.82 -0.36
N VAL A 492 23.06 14.05 -0.28
CA VAL A 492 23.50 13.43 0.98
C VAL A 492 24.03 14.51 1.92
N LEU A 493 23.38 14.66 3.06
CA LEU A 493 23.65 15.71 4.05
C LEU A 493 24.62 15.18 5.10
N LYS A 494 25.88 15.60 5.03
CA LYS A 494 26.95 15.19 5.95
C LYS A 494 26.96 16.10 7.17
N GLU A 495 26.40 15.63 8.28
CA GLU A 495 26.27 16.39 9.52
C GLU A 495 27.50 16.23 10.40
N ASN A 496 27.97 14.99 10.62
CA ASN A 496 29.03 14.64 11.58
C ASN A 496 28.85 15.29 12.96
N LYS A 497 27.61 15.27 13.48
CA LYS A 497 27.25 15.91 14.75
C LYS A 497 27.02 14.87 15.84
N ALA A 498 27.45 15.20 17.05
CA ALA A 498 27.17 14.42 18.25
C ALA A 498 25.67 14.43 18.55
N ILE A 499 25.13 13.27 18.92
CA ILE A 499 23.74 13.10 19.34
C ILE A 499 23.71 13.32 20.85
N PRO A 500 23.08 14.41 21.34
CA PRO A 500 23.04 14.67 22.77
C PRO A 500 22.05 13.72 23.46
N GLN A 501 22.31 13.51 24.74
CA GLN A 501 21.46 12.71 25.59
C GLN A 501 20.23 13.50 26.08
N SER A 502 19.15 12.77 26.34
CA SER A 502 17.93 13.27 26.96
C SER A 502 18.23 14.10 28.21
N PRO A 503 17.61 15.28 28.40
CA PRO A 503 16.44 15.81 27.67
C PRO A 503 16.79 16.60 26.39
N HIS A 504 18.06 16.72 26.02
CA HIS A 504 18.46 17.43 24.81
C HIS A 504 18.29 16.55 23.56
N SER A 505 18.26 17.17 22.38
CA SER A 505 18.16 16.46 21.10
C SER A 505 18.96 17.16 20.01
N LEU A 506 19.43 16.40 19.03
CA LEU A 506 20.01 16.91 17.80
C LEU A 506 18.89 17.14 16.80
N GLU A 507 18.80 18.36 16.28
CA GLU A 507 17.85 18.73 15.23
C GLU A 507 18.60 19.09 13.96
N VAL A 508 18.21 18.47 12.84
CA VAL A 508 18.72 18.77 11.50
C VAL A 508 17.55 19.01 10.54
N LEU A 509 17.76 19.91 9.58
CA LEU A 509 16.70 20.47 8.73
C LEU A 509 17.06 20.34 7.26
N TRP A 510 16.08 20.02 6.42
CA TRP A 510 16.20 20.12 4.97
C TRP A 510 14.98 20.86 4.40
N ASN A 511 15.23 21.95 3.67
CA ASN A 511 14.17 22.71 3.03
C ASN A 511 14.05 22.31 1.55
N VAL A 512 12.93 21.68 1.21
CA VAL A 512 12.59 21.32 -0.17
C VAL A 512 11.96 22.54 -0.84
N SER A 513 12.71 23.14 -1.77
CA SER A 513 12.32 24.34 -2.49
C SER A 513 11.34 24.04 -3.63
N ARG A 514 10.83 25.10 -4.28
CA ARG A 514 10.03 24.92 -5.49
C ARG A 514 10.86 24.35 -6.64
N THR A 515 12.08 24.84 -6.82
CA THR A 515 12.99 24.43 -7.91
C THR A 515 13.40 22.97 -7.78
N ASP A 516 13.53 22.46 -6.55
CA ASP A 516 13.77 21.03 -6.28
C ASP A 516 12.68 20.11 -6.87
N LEU A 517 11.43 20.58 -6.85
CA LEU A 517 10.26 19.81 -7.27
C LEU A 517 9.84 20.09 -8.72
N GLU A 518 10.48 21.04 -9.41
CA GLU A 518 10.08 21.42 -10.77
C GLU A 518 10.30 20.30 -11.78
N MET A 519 11.37 19.52 -11.66
CA MET A 519 11.66 18.40 -12.57
C MET A 519 10.69 17.23 -12.40
N SER A 520 10.36 16.87 -11.15
CA SER A 520 9.45 15.74 -10.88
C SER A 520 7.98 16.14 -10.94
N GLY A 521 7.67 17.43 -10.80
CA GLY A 521 6.30 17.94 -10.67
C GLY A 521 5.61 17.51 -9.38
N LEU A 522 6.35 16.94 -8.41
CA LEU A 522 5.82 16.43 -7.16
C LEU A 522 5.13 17.56 -6.37
N LYS A 523 3.88 17.32 -5.97
CA LYS A 523 3.07 18.30 -5.23
C LYS A 523 2.57 17.77 -3.91
N THR A 524 2.04 16.53 -3.91
CA THR A 524 1.51 15.89 -2.70
C THR A 524 2.24 14.59 -2.41
N LEU A 525 2.41 14.28 -1.12
CA LEU A 525 3.16 13.13 -0.63
C LEU A 525 2.33 11.84 -0.64
N GLU A 526 3.00 10.71 -0.81
CA GLU A 526 2.51 9.36 -0.53
C GLU A 526 3.40 8.77 0.57
N HIS A 527 4.66 8.46 0.25
CA HIS A 527 5.67 7.98 1.19
C HIS A 527 6.76 9.04 1.42
N VAL A 528 7.24 9.14 2.65
CA VAL A 528 8.42 9.94 3.01
C VAL A 528 9.45 9.00 3.63
N ALA A 529 10.68 9.00 3.11
CA ALA A 529 11.75 8.14 3.60
C ALA A 529 12.98 8.97 3.99
N VAL A 530 13.68 8.52 5.01
CA VAL A 530 14.94 9.09 5.46
C VAL A 530 15.99 7.99 5.66
N THR A 531 17.06 8.08 4.88
CA THR A 531 18.23 7.20 5.01
C THR A 531 19.22 7.84 5.97
N VAL A 532 19.68 7.11 6.98
CA VAL A 532 20.59 7.61 8.01
C VAL A 532 21.80 6.69 8.17
N SER A 533 22.96 7.30 8.43
CA SER A 533 24.12 6.58 8.95
C SER A 533 24.51 7.19 10.30
N ILE A 534 24.36 6.41 11.36
CA ILE A 534 24.56 6.81 12.76
C ILE A 534 25.48 5.80 13.42
N THR A 535 26.52 6.26 14.09
CA THR A 535 27.30 5.41 15.00
C THR A 535 26.88 5.64 16.43
N HIS A 536 26.57 4.56 17.16
CA HIS A 536 26.16 4.63 18.55
C HIS A 536 26.61 3.36 19.28
N PRO A 537 27.16 3.43 20.50
CA PRO A 537 27.61 2.24 21.24
C PRO A 537 26.47 1.30 21.64
N ARG A 538 25.21 1.77 21.54
CA ARG A 538 24.00 0.98 21.81
C ARG A 538 22.86 1.49 20.92
N ARG A 539 22.58 0.84 19.81
CA ARG A 539 21.57 1.28 18.83
C ARG A 539 20.18 1.47 19.45
N GLY A 540 19.76 0.57 20.35
CA GLY A 540 18.46 0.62 21.02
C GLY A 540 18.19 1.82 21.92
N SER A 541 19.22 2.62 22.21
CA SER A 541 19.06 3.86 22.98
C SER A 541 18.66 5.05 22.11
N LEU A 542 18.63 4.92 20.79
CA LEU A 542 18.28 6.00 19.89
C LEU A 542 16.76 6.13 19.75
N GLU A 543 16.27 7.37 19.80
CA GLU A 543 14.95 7.74 19.30
C GLU A 543 15.10 8.69 18.10
N LEU A 544 14.40 8.39 17.01
CA LEU A 544 14.36 9.20 15.81
C LEU A 544 12.92 9.64 15.51
N LYS A 545 12.73 10.95 15.37
CA LYS A 545 11.47 11.58 14.99
C LYS A 545 11.65 12.38 13.72
N LEU A 546 10.77 12.15 12.74
CA LEU A 546 10.71 12.92 11.51
C LEU A 546 9.49 13.84 11.56
N PHE A 547 9.63 15.10 11.14
CA PHE A 547 8.51 16.03 10.99
C PHE A 547 8.40 16.46 9.54
N CYS A 548 7.20 16.31 8.98
CA CYS A 548 6.83 16.87 7.69
C CYS A 548 6.59 18.39 7.77
N PRO A 549 6.53 19.11 6.64
CA PRO A 549 6.36 20.56 6.62
C PRO A 549 5.11 21.07 7.35
N SER A 550 4.07 20.25 7.45
CA SER A 550 2.83 20.55 8.20
C SER A 550 3.01 20.55 9.71
N GLY A 551 4.12 20.00 10.21
CA GLY A 551 4.33 19.67 11.63
C GLY A 551 3.90 18.25 12.00
N MET A 552 3.37 17.46 11.06
CA MET A 552 3.05 16.04 11.29
C MET A 552 4.32 15.28 11.69
N MET A 553 4.35 14.80 12.93
CA MET A 553 5.46 14.04 13.50
C MET A 553 5.32 12.57 13.13
N SER A 554 6.42 11.86 12.92
CA SER A 554 6.48 10.40 12.79
C SER A 554 7.58 9.88 13.68
N LEU A 555 7.24 8.96 14.59
CA LEU A 555 8.21 8.24 15.40
C LEU A 555 8.71 7.07 14.55
N ILE A 556 9.85 7.29 13.90
CA ILE A 556 10.39 6.38 12.88
C ILE A 556 11.45 5.44 13.43
N GLY A 557 12.06 5.76 14.57
CA GLY A 557 12.94 4.88 15.31
C GLY A 557 12.61 4.98 16.78
N THR A 558 12.02 3.92 17.34
CA THR A 558 11.74 3.82 18.78
C THR A 558 12.96 3.32 19.54
N PRO A 559 13.10 3.70 20.82
CA PRO A 559 14.03 3.02 21.71
C PRO A 559 13.64 1.55 21.88
N ARG A 560 14.61 0.66 21.75
CA ARG A 560 14.43 -0.79 21.93
C ARG A 560 15.40 -1.27 23.00
N SER A 561 14.86 -1.56 24.19
CA SER A 561 15.65 -1.88 25.39
C SER A 561 16.57 -3.09 25.23
N MET A 562 16.18 -4.02 24.37
CA MET A 562 16.90 -5.24 24.10
C MET A 562 18.02 -5.05 23.06
N ASP A 563 17.93 -4.02 22.22
CA ASP A 563 18.88 -3.74 21.13
C ASP A 563 20.18 -3.12 21.69
N SER A 564 21.21 -3.94 21.77
CA SER A 564 22.54 -3.56 22.28
C SER A 564 23.61 -3.44 21.20
N ASP A 565 23.22 -3.43 19.92
CA ASP A 565 24.15 -3.42 18.80
C ASP A 565 25.01 -2.12 18.78
N PRO A 566 26.34 -2.21 18.81
CA PRO A 566 27.24 -1.05 18.80
C PRO A 566 27.51 -0.48 17.40
N ASN A 567 26.96 -1.09 16.34
CA ASN A 567 27.20 -0.65 14.97
C ASN A 567 26.27 0.51 14.55
N GLY A 568 25.24 0.82 15.34
CA GLY A 568 24.25 1.84 15.00
C GLY A 568 23.52 1.53 13.69
N PHE A 569 23.32 2.55 12.86
CA PHE A 569 22.68 2.43 11.54
C PHE A 569 23.69 2.67 10.43
N ASN A 570 23.74 1.78 9.45
CA ASN A 570 24.57 1.93 8.26
C ASN A 570 23.68 2.06 7.01
N ASP A 571 23.42 3.29 6.58
CA ASP A 571 22.53 3.62 5.46
C ASP A 571 21.14 2.94 5.59
N TRP A 572 20.65 2.83 6.82
CA TRP A 572 19.32 2.33 7.09
C TRP A 572 18.29 3.37 6.67
N THR A 573 17.24 2.93 5.98
CA THR A 573 16.19 3.82 5.51
C THR A 573 14.95 3.60 6.34
N PHE A 574 14.51 4.62 7.07
CA PHE A 574 13.20 4.66 7.71
C PHE A 574 12.17 5.28 6.77
N SER A 575 10.90 4.89 6.87
CA SER A 575 9.82 5.46 6.09
C SER A 575 8.60 5.83 6.93
N THR A 576 7.76 6.69 6.37
CA THR A 576 6.47 7.04 6.97
C THR A 576 5.43 7.35 5.91
N VAL A 577 4.20 6.92 6.19
CA VAL A 577 3.00 7.23 5.41
C VAL A 577 2.14 8.33 6.06
N ARG A 578 2.51 8.81 7.26
CA ARG A 578 1.68 9.73 8.06
C ARG A 578 1.36 11.07 7.37
N CYS A 579 2.20 11.48 6.44
CA CYS A 579 2.06 12.74 5.70
C CYS A 579 1.37 12.55 4.34
N TRP A 580 0.71 11.42 4.10
CA TRP A 580 0.01 11.14 2.85
C TRP A 580 -0.98 12.26 2.48
N GLY A 581 -0.93 12.71 1.24
CA GLY A 581 -1.75 13.79 0.70
C GLY A 581 -1.29 15.21 1.06
N GLU A 582 -0.34 15.38 1.99
CA GLU A 582 0.19 16.69 2.36
C GLU A 582 1.07 17.29 1.26
N ARG A 583 1.32 18.61 1.32
CA ARG A 583 2.22 19.27 0.36
C ARG A 583 3.66 18.81 0.54
N ALA A 584 4.33 18.49 -0.57
CA ALA A 584 5.73 18.04 -0.57
C ALA A 584 6.75 19.18 -0.34
N ARG A 585 6.36 20.43 -0.59
CA ARG A 585 7.25 21.60 -0.44
C ARG A 585 7.30 22.06 1.02
N GLY A 586 8.50 22.28 1.53
CA GLY A 586 8.74 22.95 2.81
C GLY A 586 9.90 22.36 3.59
N THR A 587 9.97 22.69 4.86
CA THR A 587 11.08 22.26 5.73
C THR A 587 10.73 20.95 6.42
N TYR A 588 11.54 19.93 6.15
CA TYR A 588 11.56 18.66 6.87
C TYR A 588 12.57 18.72 8.00
N ARG A 589 12.24 18.09 9.12
CA ARG A 589 13.03 18.17 10.34
C ARG A 589 13.21 16.78 10.94
N LEU A 590 14.47 16.35 11.04
CA LEU A 590 14.85 15.10 11.70
C LEU A 590 15.39 15.44 13.09
N VAL A 591 14.79 14.85 14.11
CA VAL A 591 15.20 14.97 15.51
C VAL A 591 15.72 13.61 15.96
N VAL A 592 16.96 13.60 16.44
CA VAL A 592 17.62 12.40 16.97
C VAL A 592 18.00 12.67 18.42
N ARG A 593 17.63 11.76 19.31
CA ARG A 593 18.00 11.84 20.74
C ARG A 593 18.51 10.50 21.24
N ASP A 594 19.42 10.55 22.19
CA ASP A 594 19.85 9.36 22.95
C ASP A 594 19.08 9.31 24.28
N VAL A 595 18.29 8.26 24.49
CA VAL A 595 17.55 8.00 25.73
C VAL A 595 18.24 7.00 26.66
N GLY A 596 19.46 6.58 26.32
CA GLY A 596 20.29 5.70 27.14
C GLY A 596 20.89 6.39 28.36
N ASP A 597 21.80 5.69 29.04
CA ASP A 597 22.48 6.16 30.25
C ASP A 597 23.75 6.97 29.92
N GLU A 598 24.12 7.94 30.78
CA GLU A 598 25.27 8.86 30.60
C GLU A 598 26.63 8.14 30.53
N SER A 599 26.65 6.84 30.83
CA SER A 599 27.87 6.02 30.89
C SER A 599 28.46 5.65 29.53
N PHE A 600 27.73 5.86 28.43
CA PHE A 600 28.16 5.48 27.09
C PHE A 600 28.84 6.61 26.32
N GLN A 601 29.65 6.25 25.33
CA GLN A 601 30.20 7.23 24.40
C GLN A 601 29.09 7.89 23.59
N VAL A 602 29.23 9.19 23.35
CA VAL A 602 28.23 9.97 22.60
C VAL A 602 28.16 9.46 21.16
N GLY A 603 26.95 9.12 20.70
CA GLY A 603 26.74 8.74 19.30
C GLY A 603 26.89 9.91 18.32
N ILE A 604 27.06 9.60 17.04
CA ILE A 604 27.29 10.58 15.98
C ILE A 604 26.36 10.31 14.81
N LEU A 605 25.55 11.30 14.44
CA LEU A 605 24.87 11.34 13.15
C LEU A 605 25.90 11.74 12.08
N ARG A 606 26.32 10.79 11.25
CA ARG A 606 27.33 11.02 10.20
C ARG A 606 26.69 11.73 9.01
N GLN A 607 25.64 11.12 8.46
CA GLN A 607 24.93 11.65 7.32
C GLN A 607 23.47 11.20 7.29
N TRP A 608 22.66 11.94 6.53
CA TRP A 608 21.28 11.56 6.23
C TRP A 608 20.85 12.03 4.83
N GLN A 609 19.82 11.40 4.28
CA GLN A 609 19.25 11.75 2.97
C GLN A 609 17.73 11.63 3.02
N LEU A 610 17.03 12.64 2.52
CA LEU A 610 15.58 12.66 2.42
C LEU A 610 15.13 12.19 1.04
N THR A 611 14.18 11.26 1.00
CA THR A 611 13.50 10.84 -0.23
C THR A 611 12.00 11.02 -0.09
N LEU A 612 11.40 11.70 -1.06
CA LEU A 612 9.96 11.94 -1.13
C LEU A 612 9.38 11.17 -2.31
N TYR A 613 8.24 10.54 -2.07
CA TYR A 613 7.44 9.84 -3.08
C TYR A 613 6.04 10.42 -3.05
N GLY A 614 5.42 10.57 -4.22
CA GLY A 614 4.05 11.04 -4.28
C GLY A 614 3.55 11.28 -5.69
N SER A 615 2.71 12.29 -5.83
CA SER A 615 2.03 12.57 -7.09
C SER A 615 2.02 14.06 -7.46
N VAL A 616 1.70 14.30 -8.72
CA VAL A 616 1.51 15.64 -9.29
C VAL A 616 0.14 16.25 -8.95
N TRP A 617 -0.68 15.53 -8.17
CA TRP A 617 -1.97 16.02 -7.68
C TRP A 617 -1.78 17.23 -6.78
N SER A 618 -2.67 18.20 -6.94
CA SER A 618 -2.76 19.31 -6.01
C SER A 618 -3.52 18.91 -4.74
N PRO A 619 -3.37 19.67 -3.65
CA PRO A 619 -4.23 19.50 -2.47
C PRO A 619 -5.73 19.64 -2.77
N VAL A 620 -6.11 20.31 -3.86
CA VAL A 620 -7.51 20.40 -4.31
C VAL A 620 -7.96 19.05 -4.87
N ASP A 621 -7.14 18.41 -5.70
CA ASP A 621 -7.43 17.10 -6.29
C ASP A 621 -7.60 16.02 -5.19
N ILE A 622 -6.79 16.07 -4.13
CA ILE A 622 -6.93 15.19 -2.95
C ILE A 622 -8.30 15.37 -2.28
N ARG A 623 -8.70 16.62 -2.02
CA ARG A 623 -10.00 16.91 -1.38
C ARG A 623 -11.19 16.54 -2.25
N ASP A 624 -11.10 16.79 -3.55
CA ASP A 624 -12.16 16.42 -4.48
C ASP A 624 -12.27 14.90 -4.60
N ARG A 625 -11.14 14.18 -4.56
CA ARG A 625 -11.11 12.72 -4.47
C ARG A 625 -11.74 12.21 -3.17
N GLN A 626 -11.42 12.82 -2.02
CA GLN A 626 -12.04 12.46 -0.73
C GLN A 626 -13.57 12.57 -0.80
N ARG A 627 -14.09 13.72 -1.26
CA ARG A 627 -15.54 13.95 -1.42
C ARG A 627 -16.20 12.94 -2.35
N LEU A 628 -15.55 12.64 -3.47
CA LEU A 628 -16.04 11.65 -4.44
C LEU A 628 -16.18 10.27 -3.78
N LEU A 629 -15.18 9.84 -3.02
CA LEU A 629 -15.16 8.51 -2.41
C LEU A 629 -16.07 8.42 -1.19
N GLU A 630 -16.23 9.48 -0.40
CA GLU A 630 -17.24 9.55 0.66
C GLU A 630 -18.65 9.29 0.10
N SER A 631 -18.97 9.88 -1.06
CA SER A 631 -20.23 9.60 -1.74
C SER A 631 -20.35 8.14 -2.18
N ALA A 632 -19.23 7.50 -2.52
CA ALA A 632 -19.19 6.11 -2.95
C ALA A 632 -19.40 5.10 -1.83
N MET A 633 -18.96 5.46 -0.63
CA MET A 633 -19.12 4.64 0.57
C MET A 633 -20.58 4.54 1.03
N SER A 634 -21.48 5.39 0.52
CA SER A 634 -22.94 5.30 0.75
C SER A 634 -23.55 3.97 0.31
N GLY A 635 -22.84 3.19 -0.52
CA GLY A 635 -23.31 1.91 -1.01
C GLY A 635 -24.06 1.96 -2.34
N LYS A 636 -24.28 3.17 -2.88
CA LYS A 636 -24.98 3.38 -4.15
C LYS A 636 -24.35 2.61 -5.31
N TYR A 637 -23.03 2.62 -5.41
CA TYR A 637 -22.31 2.05 -6.55
C TYR A 637 -22.16 0.53 -6.50
N LEU A 638 -22.59 -0.12 -5.42
CA LEU A 638 -22.42 -1.57 -5.32
C LEU A 638 -23.46 -2.33 -6.17
N HIS A 639 -24.67 -1.78 -6.34
CA HIS A 639 -25.75 -2.36 -7.16
C HIS A 639 -25.69 -2.01 -8.64
N ASP A 640 -25.04 -0.90 -8.98
CA ASP A 640 -24.91 -0.51 -10.38
C ASP A 640 -23.87 -1.43 -11.06
N ASP A 641 -24.17 -1.85 -12.31
CA ASP A 641 -23.19 -2.47 -13.24
C ASP A 641 -22.07 -1.48 -13.64
N PHE A 642 -22.03 -0.32 -12.98
CA PHE A 642 -21.06 0.72 -13.18
C PHE A 642 -19.70 0.30 -12.62
N VAL A 643 -18.76 0.14 -13.54
CA VAL A 643 -17.33 0.08 -13.28
C VAL A 643 -16.66 0.91 -14.36
N LEU A 644 -15.69 1.75 -13.97
CA LEU A 644 -14.88 2.43 -14.97
C LEU A 644 -14.18 1.40 -15.87
N PRO A 645 -13.99 1.64 -17.18
CA PRO A 645 -13.29 0.70 -18.07
C PRO A 645 -11.78 0.73 -17.81
N CYS A 646 -11.13 -0.43 -17.88
CA CYS A 646 -9.69 -0.53 -17.66
C CYS A 646 -8.90 -0.12 -18.90
N PRO A 647 -7.81 0.66 -18.76
CA PRO A 647 -6.86 0.83 -19.86
C PRO A 647 -6.17 -0.52 -20.17
N PRO A 648 -5.68 -0.72 -21.40
CA PRO A 648 -4.87 -1.89 -21.71
C PRO A 648 -3.57 -1.86 -20.88
N GLY A 649 -3.18 -3.01 -20.34
CA GLY A 649 -1.90 -3.17 -19.63
C GLY A 649 -0.69 -3.02 -20.56
N LEU A 650 0.51 -2.94 -19.96
CA LEU A 650 1.77 -3.02 -20.68
C LEU A 650 1.90 -4.39 -21.34
N LYS A 651 2.15 -4.40 -22.65
CA LYS A 651 2.59 -5.61 -23.35
C LYS A 651 4.04 -5.88 -22.98
N ILE A 652 4.24 -6.74 -22.01
CA ILE A 652 5.56 -7.28 -21.69
C ILE A 652 5.82 -8.37 -22.74
N PRO A 653 6.90 -8.29 -23.53
CA PRO A 653 7.28 -9.40 -24.40
C PRO A 653 7.37 -10.65 -23.53
N GLU A 654 6.61 -11.69 -23.86
CA GLU A 654 6.89 -13.00 -23.29
C GLU A 654 8.38 -13.25 -23.53
N GLU A 655 9.15 -13.60 -22.49
CA GLU A 655 10.50 -14.09 -22.70
C GLU A 655 10.35 -15.24 -23.69
N ASP A 656 10.76 -15.01 -24.94
CA ASP A 656 10.95 -16.07 -25.91
C ASP A 656 11.93 -17.03 -25.25
N GLY A 657 11.40 -18.10 -24.64
CA GLY A 657 12.18 -19.12 -24.00
C GLY A 657 13.04 -19.74 -25.09
N TYR A 658 14.28 -19.24 -25.23
CA TYR A 658 15.32 -19.92 -26.00
C TYR A 658 15.64 -21.20 -25.24
N THR A 659 14.79 -22.20 -25.43
CA THR A 659 15.07 -23.58 -25.05
C THR A 659 16.16 -24.04 -26.00
N ILE A 660 17.42 -23.84 -25.60
CA ILE A 660 18.54 -24.55 -26.22
C ILE A 660 18.22 -26.03 -26.01
N THR A 661 17.76 -26.67 -27.07
CA THR A 661 17.39 -28.09 -26.98
C THR A 661 18.60 -28.90 -26.49
N PRO A 662 18.40 -30.02 -25.79
CA PRO A 662 19.51 -30.89 -25.38
C PRO A 662 20.43 -31.28 -26.54
N ASN A 663 19.90 -31.31 -27.76
CA ASN A 663 20.67 -31.54 -28.98
C ASN A 663 21.56 -30.34 -29.32
N THR A 664 21.02 -29.12 -29.27
CA THR A 664 21.80 -27.88 -29.48
C THR A 664 22.91 -27.74 -28.44
N LEU A 665 22.64 -28.07 -27.17
CA LEU A 665 23.65 -28.06 -26.11
C LEU A 665 24.75 -29.11 -26.35
N LYS A 666 24.37 -30.33 -26.72
CA LYS A 666 25.34 -31.38 -27.12
C LYS A 666 26.20 -30.94 -28.30
N THR A 667 25.61 -30.30 -29.30
CA THR A 667 26.36 -29.77 -30.46
C THR A 667 27.34 -28.68 -30.03
N LEU A 668 26.93 -27.74 -29.17
CA LEU A 668 27.81 -26.68 -28.66
C LEU A 668 28.97 -27.26 -27.82
N VAL A 669 28.71 -28.26 -27.00
CA VAL A 669 29.75 -28.96 -26.22
C VAL A 669 30.72 -29.68 -27.15
N LEU A 670 30.23 -30.39 -28.18
CA LEU A 670 31.09 -31.06 -29.16
C LEU A 670 31.97 -30.08 -29.94
N VAL A 671 31.41 -28.93 -30.35
CA VAL A 671 32.16 -27.86 -31.01
C VAL A 671 33.22 -27.30 -30.05
N GLY A 672 32.88 -27.07 -28.77
CA GLY A 672 33.83 -26.63 -27.75
C GLY A 672 34.96 -27.64 -27.50
N CYS A 673 34.66 -28.93 -27.45
CA CYS A 673 35.69 -29.97 -27.35
C CYS A 673 36.59 -30.01 -28.58
N PHE A 674 36.02 -29.84 -29.78
CA PHE A 674 36.78 -29.79 -31.03
C PHE A 674 37.71 -28.57 -31.07
N THR A 675 37.24 -27.38 -30.66
CA THR A 675 38.09 -26.19 -30.63
C THR A 675 39.24 -26.35 -29.64
N VAL A 676 39.00 -26.88 -28.43
CA VAL A 676 40.05 -27.14 -27.43
C VAL A 676 41.08 -28.13 -27.98
N PHE A 677 40.63 -29.24 -28.56
CA PHE A 677 41.52 -30.22 -29.19
C PHE A 677 42.39 -29.59 -30.29
N TRP A 678 41.76 -28.80 -31.17
CA TRP A 678 42.46 -28.11 -32.26
C TRP A 678 43.49 -27.11 -31.73
N THR A 679 43.14 -26.38 -30.67
CA THR A 679 44.06 -25.43 -30.03
C THR A 679 45.27 -26.15 -29.45
N ILE A 680 45.06 -27.28 -28.77
CA ILE A 680 46.16 -28.09 -28.23
C ILE A 680 47.04 -28.64 -29.35
N TYR A 681 46.44 -29.13 -30.45
CA TYR A 681 47.18 -29.62 -31.61
C TYR A 681 48.10 -28.54 -32.19
N TYR A 682 47.57 -27.34 -32.45
CA TYR A 682 48.36 -26.22 -32.98
C TYR A 682 49.45 -25.77 -32.01
N MET A 683 49.16 -25.73 -30.71
CA MET A 683 50.17 -25.43 -29.70
C MET A 683 51.30 -26.46 -29.70
N LEU A 684 50.98 -27.74 -29.88
CA LEU A 684 51.96 -28.82 -29.99
C LEU A 684 52.79 -28.72 -31.28
N GLU A 685 52.14 -28.40 -32.40
CA GLU A 685 52.78 -28.22 -33.70
C GLU A 685 53.79 -27.05 -33.67
N VAL A 686 53.40 -25.92 -33.08
CA VAL A 686 54.28 -24.76 -32.88
C VAL A 686 55.45 -25.12 -31.95
N TYR A 687 55.18 -25.81 -30.84
CA TYR A 687 56.22 -26.24 -29.90
C TYR A 687 57.24 -27.19 -30.54
N LEU A 688 56.77 -28.19 -31.30
CA LEU A 688 57.64 -29.14 -32.00
C LEU A 688 58.40 -28.48 -33.16
N SER A 689 57.78 -27.54 -33.87
CA SER A 689 58.43 -26.77 -34.93
C SER A 689 59.56 -25.88 -34.39
N GLN A 690 59.36 -25.22 -33.24
CA GLN A 690 60.43 -24.45 -32.57
C GLN A 690 61.59 -25.34 -32.12
N ARG A 691 61.31 -26.56 -31.66
CA ARG A 691 62.34 -27.52 -31.24
C ARG A 691 63.18 -28.04 -32.41
N ASN A 692 62.57 -28.22 -33.59
CA ASN A 692 63.28 -28.61 -34.81
C ASN A 692 64.15 -27.47 -35.38
N VAL A 693 63.75 -26.21 -35.21
CA VAL A 693 64.57 -25.04 -35.61
C VAL A 693 65.78 -24.85 -34.68
N ALA A 694 65.63 -25.12 -33.38
CA ALA A 694 66.75 -25.08 -32.42
C ALA A 694 67.80 -26.19 -32.64
N SER A 695 67.45 -27.26 -33.37
CA SER A 695 68.34 -28.39 -33.65
C SER A 695 69.19 -28.22 -34.92
N ASN A 696 68.97 -27.18 -35.73
CA ASN A 696 69.60 -27.05 -37.04
C ASN A 696 70.06 -25.61 -37.38
N GLN A 697 70.98 -25.05 -36.58
CA GLN A 697 71.80 -23.92 -37.04
C GLN A 697 73.21 -23.95 -36.43
N THR A 698 74.10 -24.69 -37.09
CA THR A 698 75.55 -24.57 -36.99
C THR A 698 76.10 -23.82 -38.21
N CYS A 699 76.82 -22.72 -37.93
CA CYS A 699 77.80 -22.03 -38.79
C CYS A 699 77.25 -21.28 -40.03
N ARG A 700 77.81 -20.17 -40.53
CA ARG A 700 79.15 -19.60 -40.45
C ARG A 700 79.10 -18.07 -40.43
N SER A 701 80.07 -17.49 -39.74
CA SER A 701 80.53 -16.11 -39.83
C SER A 701 81.11 -15.80 -41.22
N GLY A 702 80.64 -14.70 -41.82
CA GLY A 702 81.21 -14.08 -43.01
C GLY A 702 80.55 -12.70 -43.21
N PRO A 703 81.32 -11.61 -43.25
CA PRO A 703 80.77 -10.26 -43.21
C PRO A 703 80.37 -9.79 -44.61
N CYS A 704 79.36 -8.92 -44.69
CA CYS A 704 79.52 -7.59 -45.30
C CYS A 704 78.17 -6.93 -45.64
N HIS A 705 78.12 -5.64 -45.30
CA HIS A 705 77.57 -4.52 -46.06
C HIS A 705 76.10 -4.54 -46.54
N TRP A 706 75.36 -3.59 -45.97
CA TRP A 706 74.16 -3.03 -46.57
C TRP A 706 74.51 -1.96 -47.61
N PRO A 707 73.92 -2.01 -48.82
CA PRO A 707 73.71 -0.84 -49.64
C PRO A 707 72.26 -0.36 -49.57
N HIS A 708 72.17 0.96 -49.69
CA HIS A 708 71.04 1.83 -49.51
C HIS A 708 70.08 1.87 -50.71
N ARG A 709 68.77 2.00 -50.40
CA ARG A 709 67.77 2.91 -51.00
C ARG A 709 67.06 2.58 -52.34
N SER A 710 65.78 3.00 -52.33
CA SER A 710 64.90 3.45 -53.43
C SER A 710 63.84 2.42 -53.84
N ARG A 711 62.54 2.54 -53.50
CA ARG A 711 61.51 3.58 -53.76
C ARG A 711 61.11 3.68 -55.25
N LYS A 712 59.79 3.59 -55.48
CA LYS A 712 58.95 3.81 -56.69
C LYS A 712 58.43 2.53 -57.37
N ALA A 713 57.16 2.39 -57.74
CA ALA A 713 55.97 3.24 -57.58
C ALA A 713 54.71 2.44 -57.98
N LYS A 714 53.56 2.83 -57.39
CA LYS A 714 52.19 3.03 -57.97
C LYS A 714 51.65 2.05 -59.02
N GLU A 715 50.37 1.66 -59.06
CA GLU A 715 49.12 1.96 -58.32
C GLU A 715 48.05 1.01 -58.88
N GLU A 716 47.01 0.70 -58.09
CA GLU A 716 45.64 0.21 -58.41
C GLU A 716 45.23 -0.78 -57.30
N GLY A 717 44.20 -0.61 -56.48
CA GLY A 717 43.21 0.43 -56.29
C GLY A 717 42.16 -0.13 -55.32
N THR A 718 42.11 0.38 -54.09
CA THR A 718 40.95 0.49 -53.17
C THR A 718 41.49 1.06 -51.84
N GLU A 719 41.56 2.38 -51.76
CA GLU A 719 41.44 3.10 -50.49
C GLU A 719 40.18 3.97 -50.63
N LEU A 720 39.20 3.81 -49.72
CA LEU A 720 39.11 4.48 -48.41
C LEU A 720 38.80 5.97 -48.64
N GLU A 721 37.77 6.49 -47.96
CA GLU A 721 37.72 7.87 -47.43
C GLU A 721 36.30 8.16 -46.90
N SER A 722 36.10 8.44 -45.60
CA SER A 722 36.49 9.63 -44.81
C SER A 722 35.27 10.55 -44.65
N VAL A 723 35.12 11.33 -43.58
CA VAL A 723 35.87 12.57 -43.33
C VAL A 723 35.92 12.91 -41.82
N PRO A 724 36.95 13.66 -41.38
CA PRO A 724 37.53 13.67 -40.03
C PRO A 724 37.42 15.07 -39.37
N LEU A 725 38.22 15.34 -38.33
CA LEU A 725 38.85 16.66 -38.11
C LEU A 725 40.12 16.55 -37.24
N CYS A 726 41.13 17.33 -37.64
CA CYS A 726 42.54 17.26 -37.27
C CYS A 726 42.95 18.08 -36.03
N SER A 727 44.10 17.67 -35.45
CA SER A 727 45.29 18.50 -35.07
C SER A 727 45.15 19.55 -33.96
N SER A 728 46.13 19.86 -33.13
CA SER A 728 47.36 19.27 -32.53
C SER A 728 48.14 20.46 -31.95
N LYS A 729 48.93 20.24 -30.90
CA LYS A 729 50.21 20.90 -30.47
C LYS A 729 50.24 20.94 -28.94
N ASP A 730 51.33 20.77 -28.19
CA ASP A 730 52.77 20.39 -28.29
C ASP A 730 53.34 20.69 -26.86
N PRO A 731 54.60 20.41 -26.47
CA PRO A 731 55.34 19.14 -26.43
C PRO A 731 56.21 18.97 -25.13
N ASP A 732 57.23 18.09 -25.21
CA ASP A 732 58.44 17.87 -24.38
C ASP A 732 58.34 16.79 -23.28
N GLU A 733 58.85 15.58 -23.52
CA GLU A 733 60.25 15.08 -23.32
C GLU A 733 60.62 14.98 -21.83
N VAL A 734 61.16 13.91 -21.22
CA VAL A 734 62.03 12.81 -21.69
C VAL A 734 62.20 11.79 -20.53
N GLU A 735 62.31 10.49 -20.86
CA GLU A 735 63.06 9.39 -20.16
C GLU A 735 62.77 9.07 -18.67
N THR A 736 62.92 7.88 -18.09
CA THR A 736 63.30 6.49 -18.42
C THR A 736 63.12 5.69 -17.13
N GLU A 737 62.80 4.38 -17.23
CA GLU A 737 63.18 3.29 -16.30
C GLU A 737 62.68 3.38 -14.83
N SER A 738 62.44 2.32 -14.06
CA SER A 738 62.62 0.87 -14.14
C SER A 738 61.72 0.20 -13.08
N ARG A 739 61.57 -1.12 -13.20
CA ARG A 739 60.77 -2.04 -12.38
C ARG A 739 61.26 -2.19 -10.93
N GLY A 740 60.34 -2.49 -10.02
CA GLY A 740 60.63 -3.27 -8.80
C GLY A 740 59.55 -3.16 -7.71
N PRO A 741 58.85 -4.27 -7.33
CA PRO A 741 57.69 -4.23 -6.44
C PRO A 741 58.07 -4.73 -5.01
N PRO A 742 57.12 -5.11 -4.12
CA PRO A 742 57.05 -4.59 -2.75
C PRO A 742 57.50 -5.62 -1.70
N THR A 743 57.53 -5.24 -0.41
CA THR A 743 56.89 -5.94 0.75
C THR A 743 57.54 -5.59 2.09
N THR A 744 56.68 -5.39 3.11
CA THR A 744 56.82 -5.76 4.55
C THR A 744 57.98 -5.15 5.37
N SER A 745 57.92 -4.89 6.67
CA SER A 745 56.91 -4.77 7.72
C SER A 745 57.71 -4.35 8.98
N ASP A 746 57.06 -3.66 9.91
CA ASP A 746 57.34 -3.60 11.35
C ASP A 746 58.59 -2.87 11.91
N LEU A 747 58.26 -1.75 12.58
CA LEU A 747 58.54 -1.41 13.98
C LEU A 747 59.99 -1.50 14.49
N LEU A 748 60.55 -0.35 14.90
CA LEU A 748 60.86 -0.03 16.31
C LEU A 748 61.57 1.33 16.48
N ALA A 749 61.19 1.98 17.58
CA ALA A 749 61.95 2.88 18.46
C ALA A 749 61.73 4.40 18.37
N PRO A 750 61.74 5.09 19.54
CA PRO A 750 61.29 6.47 19.75
C PRO A 750 62.45 7.46 20.00
N ASP A 751 62.18 8.77 19.95
CA ASP A 751 62.86 9.85 20.69
C ASP A 751 62.10 11.16 20.41
N LEU A 752 61.39 11.78 21.36
CA LEU A 752 61.82 12.69 22.45
C LEU A 752 62.39 14.06 22.01
N LEU A 753 61.71 15.10 22.55
CA LEU A 753 62.12 16.48 22.85
C LEU A 753 62.04 17.55 21.76
N GLU A 754 61.11 18.50 21.92
CA GLU A 754 61.33 19.93 22.26
C GLU A 754 59.97 20.63 22.40
N GLN A 755 59.57 21.05 23.61
CA GLN A 755 59.67 22.42 24.15
C GLN A 755 58.83 23.48 23.44
N GLY A 756 57.90 24.10 24.18
CA GLY A 756 57.20 25.31 23.76
C GLY A 756 55.95 25.64 24.59
N ASP A 757 56.12 25.90 25.89
CA ASP A 757 55.16 26.65 26.72
C ASP A 757 54.85 28.01 26.08
N TRP A 758 53.60 28.48 26.14
CA TRP A 758 53.23 29.84 26.57
C TRP A 758 51.72 29.92 26.90
N SER A 759 51.45 30.74 27.90
CA SER A 759 50.31 30.76 28.79
C SER A 759 49.28 31.86 28.49
N LEU A 760 48.05 31.62 28.96
CA LEU A 760 47.04 32.53 29.53
C LEU A 760 46.85 33.98 28.99
N SER A 761 45.60 34.32 28.64
CA SER A 761 44.69 35.27 29.37
C SER A 761 43.47 35.65 28.50
N GLN A 762 42.23 35.39 28.95
CA GLN A 762 41.28 36.32 29.60
C GLN A 762 40.98 37.66 28.89
N ASN A 763 39.74 37.81 28.38
CA ASN A 763 38.79 38.94 28.62
C ASN A 763 37.57 38.77 27.67
N LYS A 764 36.30 38.67 28.12
CA LYS A 764 35.36 39.64 28.74
C LYS A 764 34.63 40.59 27.77
N GLY A 765 33.29 40.60 27.86
CA GLY A 765 32.35 41.70 27.53
C GLY A 765 31.51 41.46 26.26
N ALA A 766 30.24 41.01 26.31
CA ALA A 766 29.00 41.67 26.77
C ALA A 766 28.57 42.86 25.88
N LEU A 767 27.39 42.77 25.21
CA LEU A 767 26.22 43.65 25.45
C LEU A 767 25.06 43.43 24.46
N ASP A 768 23.89 43.78 24.97
CA ASP A 768 22.52 43.51 24.54
C ASP A 768 21.94 44.48 23.49
N CYS A 769 21.03 43.92 22.68
CA CYS A 769 19.68 44.38 22.30
C CYS A 769 19.39 45.67 21.46
N PRO A 770 18.20 45.71 20.80
CA PRO A 770 17.88 46.45 19.56
C PRO A 770 17.04 47.73 19.85
N PRO A 771 16.37 48.43 18.88
CA PRO A 771 15.08 47.97 18.28
C PRO A 771 14.67 48.57 16.90
N GLN A 772 13.55 48.03 16.34
CA GLN A 772 12.47 48.73 15.57
C GLN A 772 12.78 49.41 14.20
N HIS A 773 11.88 49.62 13.23
CA HIS A 773 10.59 49.09 12.74
C HIS A 773 10.28 49.91 11.45
N LEU A 774 9.63 49.29 10.46
CA LEU A 774 8.72 49.87 9.42
C LEU A 774 9.19 50.96 8.41
N ASP A 775 9.12 50.65 7.10
CA ASP A 775 8.30 51.30 6.03
C ASP A 775 8.83 50.93 4.63
N LEU A 776 8.07 50.19 3.80
CA LEU A 776 7.16 50.68 2.74
C LEU A 776 7.83 51.55 1.66
N LEU A 777 8.04 50.99 0.45
CA LEU A 777 7.53 51.49 -0.85
C LEU A 777 8.27 50.91 -2.09
N HIS A 778 7.48 50.28 -2.97
CA HIS A 778 7.47 50.39 -4.43
C HIS A 778 8.78 50.38 -5.25
N GLY A 779 8.98 49.27 -5.97
CA GLY A 779 8.85 49.22 -7.44
C GLY A 779 10.02 49.69 -8.33
N LYS A 780 10.68 48.73 -8.99
CA LYS A 780 11.05 48.67 -10.43
C LYS A 780 12.05 47.51 -10.64
N LYS A 781 11.72 46.54 -11.51
CA LYS A 781 12.25 46.37 -12.89
C LYS A 781 13.78 46.25 -12.97
N GLU A 782 14.26 45.05 -13.30
CA GLU A 782 15.24 44.69 -14.37
C GLU A 782 15.63 43.20 -14.17
N GLN A 783 15.27 42.29 -15.09
CA GLN A 783 16.01 41.89 -16.29
C GLN A 783 17.43 41.35 -16.05
N ILE A 784 17.60 40.06 -16.37
CA ILE A 784 18.79 39.40 -16.92
C ILE A 784 19.90 39.04 -15.91
N CYS A 785 19.90 37.77 -15.46
CA CYS A 785 20.78 36.70 -15.94
C CYS A 785 20.26 35.36 -15.41
#